data_AF-A0A2V5RXS7-F1
#
_entry.id   AF-A0A2V5RXS7-F1
#
_cell.length_a   1.000
_cell.length_b   1.000
_cell.length_c   1.000
_cell.angle_alpha   90.00
_cell.angle_beta   90.00
_cell.angle_gamma   90.00
#
_symmetry.space_group_name_H-M   'P 1'
#
loop_
_entity.id
_entity.type
_entity.pdbx_description
1 polymer ?
#
loop_
_entity_poly.entity_id
_entity_poly.type
_entity_poly.pdbx_seq_one_letter_code
_entity_poly.pdbx_strand_id
1 'polypeptide(L)'
;RVDTDPKIKRLGPRVQVIQDRIAVSEENRARLVEAIETALRFGKGQVNVIPISENAQRSTSNAKRPTDHGSPITDHSVPFSTGWHCAYCDLDIRPPTPGLFSFNNPLGACPECRGFGRTIAIDLNKAIPDRSLSIKQGVVRVFRGAEFGESQKDLLRACAREEIDINVPFEELPKADQDFVVQGEKRGGEYTEEDYEYDRWYGVRGFFRWLESKTYKMHMRVLLSRYRAYITCPKCKSGRYQPEALNYKIVAGVHDRRDGARRAPLQLTLPEFQALSISDARDFLRNAHIPAVDKTAQMLRDEICARLNYLCEVGVGYLRLDRSTRTLSGGEVQRVNLTTCLGASLVNTLFVMDEPSIGLHPRDVGQLVRVMHNLRDKGNTLLVVEHEEQIIRAADNLIDLGPGSGEHGGELVWNGPIEEFLGSARILRACEGILPSQTSEQLLSDIDAATNPVGAKSSSPQNAATSTLQACTPRSLTRDYLTGRQSIPVPKSRRKPKSSIKIAGALQHNLKNIDVDLPLGVFACVTGVSGSGKSTLIHDVLYRNLLVAKGQRNGEEVGACKTIAGAHRIDEVVMVDQSPLARTPRSTPILYLGLFDRVRELFAAQPEAMAQGLAASAFSFNSGNGRCERCSGTGYEKIEMQFLSDLFVRCAECEGKRFQA
;
A
#
# COMPACT_ATOMS: atom_id res chain seq x y z
N ARG A 1 -5.47 -17.11 -55.30
CA ARG A 1 -4.23 -17.36 -56.09
C ARG A 1 -4.59 -18.36 -57.18
N VAL A 2 -4.95 -17.93 -58.40
CA VAL A 2 -5.36 -18.88 -59.46
C VAL A 2 -5.05 -18.48 -60.91
N ASP A 3 -4.24 -17.44 -61.20
CA ASP A 3 -3.92 -17.09 -62.59
C ASP A 3 -2.42 -16.96 -62.85
N THR A 4 -1.94 -17.73 -63.83
CA THR A 4 -0.53 -17.91 -64.25
C THR A 4 -0.22 -17.25 -65.60
N ASP A 5 -1.00 -16.25 -66.03
CA ASP A 5 -0.75 -15.55 -67.31
C ASP A 5 0.21 -14.34 -67.14
N PRO A 6 1.42 -14.35 -67.73
CA PRO A 6 2.43 -13.30 -67.57
C PRO A 6 2.13 -11.98 -68.29
N LYS A 7 1.06 -11.89 -69.09
CA LYS A 7 0.69 -10.64 -69.81
C LYS A 7 -0.17 -9.66 -68.99
N ILE A 8 -0.64 -10.07 -67.81
CA ILE A 8 -1.44 -9.19 -66.95
C ILE A 8 -0.50 -8.46 -65.99
N LYS A 9 -0.39 -7.13 -66.14
CA LYS A 9 0.24 -6.26 -65.13
C LYS A 9 -0.44 -6.52 -63.79
N ARG A 10 0.25 -7.22 -62.88
CA ARG A 10 -0.24 -7.46 -61.53
C ARG A 10 -0.38 -6.11 -60.83
N LEU A 11 -1.61 -5.75 -60.47
CA LEU A 11 -1.87 -4.57 -59.65
C LEU A 11 -1.17 -4.76 -58.30
N GLY A 12 -0.66 -3.65 -57.74
CA GLY A 12 -0.11 -3.65 -56.38
C GLY A 12 -1.16 -4.08 -55.35
N PRO A 13 -0.75 -4.33 -54.09
CA PRO A 13 -1.66 -4.75 -53.02
C PRO A 13 -2.75 -3.74 -52.69
N ARG A 14 -2.62 -2.48 -53.16
CA ARG A 14 -3.62 -1.41 -53.01
C ARG A 14 -4.00 -0.88 -54.39
N VAL A 15 -5.30 -0.85 -54.68
CA VAL A 15 -5.86 -0.27 -55.90
C VAL A 15 -6.67 0.96 -55.49
N GLN A 16 -6.29 2.13 -56.02
CA GLN A 16 -7.04 3.36 -55.81
C GLN A 16 -8.00 3.56 -56.99
N VAL A 17 -9.28 3.72 -56.68
CA VAL A 17 -10.33 4.02 -57.66
C VAL A 17 -10.69 5.49 -57.52
N ILE A 18 -10.64 6.23 -58.62
CA ILE A 18 -11.02 7.65 -58.64
C ILE A 18 -12.55 7.71 -58.63
N GLN A 19 -13.13 8.20 -57.53
CA GLN A 19 -14.57 8.37 -57.40
C GLN A 19 -15.07 9.65 -58.09
N ASP A 20 -14.46 10.81 -57.79
CA ASP A 20 -14.81 12.09 -58.41
C ASP A 20 -13.60 13.06 -58.38
N ARG A 21 -13.66 14.14 -59.16
CA ARG A 21 -12.70 15.26 -59.17
C ARG A 21 -13.50 16.56 -58.97
N ILE A 22 -13.40 17.16 -57.79
CA ILE A 22 -14.25 18.28 -57.38
C ILE A 22 -13.38 19.45 -56.93
N ALA A 23 -13.75 20.67 -57.35
CA ALA A 23 -13.20 21.90 -56.80
C ALA A 23 -13.90 22.24 -55.47
N VAL A 24 -13.12 22.46 -54.40
CA VAL A 24 -13.64 22.76 -53.06
C VAL A 24 -14.20 24.19 -53.03
N SER A 25 -15.52 24.32 -53.15
CA SER A 25 -16.28 25.57 -53.03
C SER A 25 -17.57 25.32 -52.23
N GLU A 26 -18.20 26.36 -51.67
CA GLU A 26 -19.48 26.21 -50.96
C GLU A 26 -20.58 25.66 -51.86
N GLU A 27 -20.60 26.07 -53.13
CA GLU A 27 -21.56 25.61 -54.15
C GLU A 27 -21.49 24.10 -54.40
N ASN A 28 -20.29 23.51 -54.31
CA ASN A 28 -20.06 22.09 -54.56
C ASN A 28 -20.16 21.21 -53.29
N ARG A 29 -20.58 21.76 -52.15
CA ARG A 29 -20.61 21.03 -50.87
C ARG A 29 -21.45 19.75 -50.93
N ALA A 30 -22.63 19.80 -51.53
CA ALA A 30 -23.50 18.63 -51.64
C ALA A 30 -22.86 17.50 -52.45
N ARG A 31 -22.27 17.84 -53.59
CA ARG A 31 -21.54 16.89 -54.45
C ARG A 31 -20.31 16.30 -53.77
N LEU A 32 -19.58 17.12 -53.00
CA LEU A 32 -18.43 16.66 -52.21
C LEU A 32 -18.84 15.62 -51.18
N VAL A 33 -19.94 15.85 -50.45
CA VAL A 33 -20.45 14.90 -49.45
C VAL A 33 -20.84 13.57 -50.12
N GLU A 34 -21.60 13.62 -51.22
CA GLU A 34 -22.01 12.41 -51.96
C GLU A 34 -20.80 11.62 -52.50
N ALA A 35 -19.80 12.32 -53.05
CA ALA A 35 -18.58 11.68 -53.53
C ALA A 35 -17.80 11.01 -52.40
N ILE A 36 -17.71 11.64 -51.22
CA ILE A 36 -17.05 11.06 -50.04
C ILE A 36 -17.83 9.85 -49.52
N GLU A 37 -19.16 9.93 -49.38
CA GLU A 37 -19.99 8.80 -48.93
C GLU A 37 -19.87 7.61 -49.87
N THR A 38 -19.89 7.87 -51.18
CA THR A 38 -19.74 6.83 -52.20
C THR A 38 -18.34 6.22 -52.16
N ALA A 39 -17.30 7.04 -52.04
CA ALA A 39 -15.93 6.57 -51.91
C ALA A 39 -15.72 5.74 -50.64
N LEU A 40 -16.29 6.15 -49.50
CA LEU A 40 -16.27 5.38 -48.26
C LEU A 40 -17.02 4.05 -48.42
N ARG A 41 -18.18 4.04 -49.08
CA ARG A 41 -18.97 2.81 -49.28
C ARG A 41 -18.21 1.78 -50.11
N PHE A 42 -17.61 2.18 -51.23
CA PHE A 42 -16.83 1.29 -52.09
C PHE A 42 -15.44 0.98 -51.53
N GLY A 43 -14.84 1.92 -50.80
CA GLY A 43 -13.56 1.78 -50.10
C GLY A 43 -13.66 1.06 -48.76
N LYS A 44 -14.79 0.44 -48.42
CA LYS A 44 -15.04 -0.27 -47.16
C LYS A 44 -14.71 0.57 -45.92
N GLY A 45 -15.06 1.85 -45.98
CA GLY A 45 -14.81 2.84 -44.93
C GLY A 45 -13.52 3.63 -45.09
N GLN A 46 -12.75 3.44 -46.17
CA GLN A 46 -11.52 4.20 -46.44
C GLN A 46 -11.69 5.13 -47.65
N VAL A 47 -11.17 6.35 -47.57
CA VAL A 47 -11.11 7.31 -48.69
C VAL A 47 -9.81 8.09 -48.64
N ASN A 48 -9.17 8.30 -49.79
CA ASN A 48 -7.98 9.14 -49.90
C ASN A 48 -8.33 10.41 -50.67
N VAL A 49 -8.03 11.56 -50.08
CA VAL A 49 -8.15 12.86 -50.75
C VAL A 49 -6.78 13.27 -51.27
N ILE A 50 -6.69 13.56 -52.57
CA ILE A 50 -5.45 13.97 -53.22
C ILE A 50 -5.64 15.42 -53.70
N PRO A 51 -4.94 16.41 -53.11
CA PRO A 51 -4.98 17.78 -53.57
C PRO A 51 -4.23 17.88 -54.90
N ILE A 52 -4.90 18.38 -55.94
CA ILE A 52 -4.29 18.65 -57.23
C ILE A 52 -3.94 20.14 -57.24
N SER A 53 -2.65 20.49 -57.18
CA SER A 53 -2.21 21.88 -57.38
C SER A 53 -2.11 22.19 -58.87
N GLU A 54 -2.61 23.35 -59.29
CA GLU A 54 -2.65 23.78 -60.70
C GLU A 54 -1.26 23.98 -61.34
N ASN A 55 -0.17 23.96 -60.56
CA ASN A 55 1.19 24.18 -61.07
C ASN A 55 1.87 22.94 -61.67
N ALA A 56 1.25 21.76 -61.63
CA ALA A 56 1.84 20.54 -62.20
C ALA A 56 1.64 20.38 -63.72
N GLN A 57 0.82 21.23 -64.37
CA GLN A 57 0.54 21.13 -65.82
C GLN A 57 1.50 21.92 -66.72
N ARG A 58 2.53 22.60 -66.18
CA ARG A 58 3.42 23.50 -66.95
C ARG A 58 4.89 23.11 -67.11
N SER A 59 5.31 21.88 -66.79
CA SER A 59 6.65 21.41 -67.18
C SER A 59 6.59 20.35 -68.29
N THR A 60 6.58 20.84 -69.53
CA THR A 60 7.03 20.07 -70.69
C THR A 60 8.54 20.20 -70.84
N SER A 61 9.15 19.09 -71.24
CA SER A 61 10.50 18.90 -71.81
C SER A 61 11.70 18.76 -70.84
N ASN A 62 12.34 17.58 -70.97
CA ASN A 62 13.69 17.19 -70.53
C ASN A 62 13.90 16.63 -69.11
N ALA A 63 13.63 15.34 -68.93
CA ALA A 63 14.52 14.42 -68.19
C ALA A 63 14.27 12.95 -68.60
N LYS A 64 15.35 12.16 -68.57
CA LYS A 64 15.53 10.81 -69.14
C LYS A 64 14.68 9.70 -68.48
N ARG A 65 14.36 8.68 -69.29
CA ARG A 65 13.78 7.34 -68.97
C ARG A 65 14.67 6.50 -67.99
N PRO A 66 14.25 5.31 -67.50
CA PRO A 66 13.15 5.02 -66.57
C PRO A 66 13.52 3.87 -65.58
N THR A 67 13.59 4.10 -64.26
CA THR A 67 13.69 2.97 -63.31
C THR A 67 12.78 3.21 -62.11
N ASP A 68 11.98 2.18 -61.83
CA ASP A 68 11.05 1.98 -60.72
C ASP A 68 9.80 2.87 -60.67
N HIS A 69 8.71 2.27 -61.16
CA HIS A 69 7.32 2.32 -60.67
C HIS A 69 6.90 3.42 -59.68
N GLY A 70 7.18 4.68 -59.99
CA GLY A 70 6.53 5.84 -59.38
C GLY A 70 5.23 6.13 -60.13
N SER A 71 4.08 5.80 -59.53
CA SER A 71 2.81 6.44 -59.90
C SER A 71 3.00 7.97 -59.83
N PRO A 72 2.40 8.76 -60.73
CA PRO A 72 2.48 10.23 -60.71
C PRO A 72 1.65 10.87 -59.57
N ILE A 73 1.61 10.23 -58.40
CA ILE A 73 0.92 10.70 -57.20
C ILE A 73 1.98 10.84 -56.11
N THR A 74 2.66 11.97 -56.11
CA THR A 74 3.68 12.33 -55.12
C THR A 74 3.04 12.87 -53.83
N ASP A 75 3.44 12.30 -52.69
CA ASP A 75 3.61 12.88 -51.34
C ASP A 75 2.49 13.63 -50.59
N HIS A 76 1.29 13.82 -51.14
CA HIS A 76 0.22 14.58 -50.45
C HIS A 76 -1.15 13.90 -50.39
N SER A 77 -1.23 12.57 -50.27
CA SER A 77 -2.52 11.93 -49.99
C SER A 77 -2.94 12.15 -48.54
N VAL A 78 -4.16 12.65 -48.31
CA VAL A 78 -4.80 12.74 -46.99
C VAL A 78 -5.79 11.59 -46.85
N PRO A 79 -5.42 10.48 -46.18
CA PRO A 79 -6.30 9.34 -46.00
C PRO A 79 -7.29 9.61 -44.86
N PHE A 80 -8.54 9.20 -45.05
CA PHE A 80 -9.60 9.20 -44.06
C PHE A 80 -10.17 7.79 -43.94
N SER A 81 -10.65 7.47 -42.74
CA SER A 81 -11.32 6.21 -42.44
C SER A 81 -12.56 6.48 -41.58
N THR A 82 -13.61 5.69 -41.76
CA THR A 82 -14.76 5.68 -40.84
C THR A 82 -14.45 4.86 -39.59
N GLY A 83 -15.03 5.27 -38.46
CA GLY A 83 -14.90 4.54 -37.19
C GLY A 83 -13.52 4.67 -36.56
N TRP A 84 -13.13 3.66 -35.79
CA TRP A 84 -11.88 3.61 -35.02
C TRP A 84 -10.78 2.87 -35.77
N HIS A 85 -10.53 3.26 -37.03
CA HIS A 85 -9.52 2.61 -37.88
C HIS A 85 -8.50 3.64 -38.39
N CYS A 86 -7.21 3.31 -38.27
CA CYS A 86 -6.11 4.19 -38.66
C CYS A 86 -5.96 4.23 -40.19
N ALA A 87 -6.30 5.36 -40.81
CA ALA A 87 -6.24 5.52 -42.27
C ALA A 87 -4.81 5.44 -42.86
N TYR A 88 -3.78 5.72 -42.04
CA TYR A 88 -2.37 5.67 -42.47
C TYR A 88 -1.74 4.29 -42.33
N CYS A 89 -2.08 3.58 -41.25
CA CYS A 89 -1.36 2.41 -40.77
C CYS A 89 -2.18 1.11 -40.78
N ASP A 90 -3.45 1.20 -41.18
CA ASP A 90 -4.38 0.06 -41.29
C ASP A 90 -4.57 -0.70 -39.96
N LEU A 91 -4.55 0.05 -38.85
CA LEU A 91 -4.74 -0.46 -37.49
C LEU A 91 -6.19 -0.26 -37.03
N ASP A 92 -6.89 -1.35 -36.73
CA ASP A 92 -8.19 -1.34 -36.07
C ASP A 92 -8.04 -1.12 -34.55
N ILE A 93 -8.67 -0.06 -34.04
CA ILE A 93 -8.72 0.28 -32.63
C ILE A 93 -10.11 -0.05 -32.11
N ARG A 94 -10.19 -0.85 -31.03
CA ARG A 94 -11.48 -1.14 -30.39
C ARG A 94 -12.04 0.14 -29.76
N PRO A 95 -13.33 0.48 -29.94
CA PRO A 95 -13.93 1.69 -29.37
C PRO A 95 -13.78 1.78 -27.84
N PRO A 96 -13.68 3.01 -27.29
CA PRO A 96 -13.48 3.21 -25.87
C PRO A 96 -14.77 2.86 -25.10
N THR A 97 -14.67 1.91 -24.18
CA THR A 97 -15.74 1.56 -23.25
C THR A 97 -15.20 1.53 -21.82
N PRO A 98 -16.00 1.83 -20.78
CA PRO A 98 -15.53 1.74 -19.39
C PRO A 98 -14.94 0.37 -19.02
N GLY A 99 -15.48 -0.71 -19.61
CA GLY A 99 -14.96 -2.06 -19.44
C GLY A 99 -13.53 -2.25 -19.97
N LEU A 100 -13.16 -1.59 -21.08
CA LEU A 100 -11.80 -1.60 -21.62
C LEU A 100 -10.79 -0.94 -20.67
N PHE A 101 -11.25 0.02 -19.86
CA PHE A 101 -10.43 0.76 -18.89
C PHE A 101 -10.51 0.19 -17.47
N SER A 102 -11.05 -1.02 -17.30
CA SER A 102 -11.11 -1.71 -16.02
C SER A 102 -10.22 -2.96 -16.01
N PHE A 103 -9.22 -2.99 -15.13
CA PHE A 103 -8.40 -4.19 -14.91
C PHE A 103 -9.17 -5.31 -14.17
N ASN A 104 -10.37 -5.02 -13.66
CA ASN A 104 -11.26 -6.02 -13.07
C ASN A 104 -12.19 -6.66 -14.11
N ASN A 105 -12.23 -6.11 -15.33
CA ASN A 105 -13.02 -6.65 -16.43
C ASN A 105 -12.08 -7.40 -17.40
N PRO A 106 -12.38 -8.65 -17.81
CA PRO A 106 -11.60 -9.38 -18.80
C PRO A 106 -11.37 -8.62 -20.10
N LEU A 107 -12.28 -7.70 -20.48
CA LEU A 107 -12.14 -6.86 -21.67
C LEU A 107 -11.01 -5.85 -21.61
N GLY A 108 -10.54 -5.44 -20.44
CA GLY A 108 -9.46 -4.46 -20.26
C GLY A 108 -8.24 -5.03 -19.54
N ALA A 109 -8.43 -6.08 -18.74
CA ALA A 109 -7.39 -6.72 -17.96
C ALA A 109 -6.31 -7.37 -18.85
N CYS A 110 -5.05 -7.27 -18.41
CA CYS A 110 -3.97 -8.03 -19.01
C CYS A 110 -4.25 -9.54 -18.85
N PRO A 111 -4.27 -10.34 -19.93
CA PRO A 111 -4.67 -11.75 -19.87
C PRO A 111 -3.69 -12.63 -19.09
N GLU A 112 -2.41 -12.25 -19.05
CA GLU A 112 -1.36 -13.03 -18.37
C GLU A 112 -1.46 -12.91 -16.85
N CYS A 113 -1.59 -11.69 -16.34
CA CYS A 113 -1.72 -11.45 -14.90
C CYS A 113 -3.17 -11.30 -14.45
N ARG A 114 -4.16 -11.45 -15.33
CA ARG A 114 -5.60 -11.25 -15.06
C ARG A 114 -5.90 -9.94 -14.32
N GLY A 115 -5.20 -8.87 -14.68
CA GLY A 115 -5.38 -7.55 -14.06
C GLY A 115 -4.67 -7.35 -12.71
N PHE A 116 -3.94 -8.34 -12.17
CA PHE A 116 -3.19 -8.16 -10.93
C PHE A 116 -1.91 -7.29 -11.09
N GLY A 117 -1.39 -7.17 -12.31
CA GLY A 117 -0.13 -6.46 -12.62
C GLY A 117 1.14 -7.20 -12.23
N ARG A 118 0.99 -8.32 -11.53
CA ARG A 118 2.04 -9.19 -11.03
C ARG A 118 1.70 -10.63 -11.30
N THR A 119 2.71 -11.44 -11.59
CA THR A 119 2.57 -12.88 -11.74
C THR A 119 3.31 -13.55 -10.59
N ILE A 120 2.84 -14.75 -10.22
CA ILE A 120 3.53 -15.55 -9.21
C ILE A 120 4.59 -16.35 -9.96
N ALA A 121 5.86 -16.16 -9.60
CA ALA A 121 6.97 -16.90 -10.17
C ALA A 121 7.89 -17.40 -9.07
N ILE A 122 8.77 -18.32 -9.44
CA ILE A 122 9.84 -18.79 -8.57
C ILE A 122 10.87 -17.69 -8.40
N ASP A 123 11.14 -17.36 -7.15
CA ASP A 123 12.19 -16.43 -6.78
C ASP A 123 13.48 -17.22 -6.50
N LEU A 124 14.46 -17.04 -7.39
CA LEU A 124 15.76 -17.68 -7.25
C LEU A 124 16.51 -17.21 -6.01
N ASN A 125 16.26 -15.99 -5.52
CA ASN A 125 16.87 -15.53 -4.27
C ASN A 125 16.27 -16.24 -3.04
N LYS A 126 15.06 -16.79 -3.15
CA LYS A 126 14.50 -17.68 -2.10
C LYS A 126 15.00 -19.11 -2.22
N ALA A 127 15.27 -19.57 -3.45
CA ALA A 127 15.79 -20.90 -3.71
C ALA A 127 17.29 -21.03 -3.36
N ILE A 128 18.07 -19.99 -3.69
CA ILE A 128 19.52 -19.87 -3.49
C ILE A 128 19.78 -18.59 -2.68
N PRO A 129 19.43 -18.60 -1.39
CA PRO A 129 19.44 -17.38 -0.59
C PRO A 129 20.86 -16.96 -0.21
N ASP A 130 21.76 -17.92 0.01
CA ASP A 130 23.14 -17.67 0.40
C ASP A 130 24.08 -18.22 -0.67
N ARG A 131 24.55 -17.32 -1.52
CA ARG A 131 25.43 -17.66 -2.64
C ARG A 131 26.91 -17.67 -2.22
N SER A 132 27.24 -17.28 -0.99
CA SER A 132 28.60 -17.47 -0.44
C SER A 132 28.91 -18.94 -0.15
N LEU A 133 27.89 -19.78 -0.09
CA LEU A 133 28.04 -21.22 0.06
C LEU A 133 28.43 -21.87 -1.27
N SER A 134 29.27 -22.90 -1.17
CA SER A 134 29.62 -23.74 -2.32
C SER A 134 28.51 -24.72 -2.68
N ILE A 135 28.59 -25.31 -3.88
CA ILE A 135 27.62 -26.32 -4.33
C ILE A 135 27.61 -27.50 -3.36
N LYS A 136 28.79 -27.94 -2.89
CA LYS A 136 28.95 -29.05 -1.94
C LYS A 136 28.31 -28.78 -0.58
N GLN A 137 28.31 -27.54 -0.11
CA GLN A 137 27.64 -27.11 1.11
C GLN A 137 26.10 -26.99 0.95
N GLY A 138 25.58 -27.26 -0.25
CA GLY A 138 24.16 -27.23 -0.55
C GLY A 138 23.65 -25.82 -0.80
N VAL A 139 24.21 -25.09 -1.76
CA VAL A 139 23.78 -23.71 -2.07
C VAL A 139 22.26 -23.57 -2.31
N VAL A 140 21.61 -24.61 -2.87
CA VAL A 140 20.16 -24.66 -3.08
C VAL A 140 19.43 -25.11 -1.81
N ARG A 141 18.62 -24.23 -1.22
CA ARG A 141 17.98 -24.47 0.09
C ARG A 141 17.07 -25.71 0.10
N VAL A 142 16.31 -25.94 -0.98
CA VAL A 142 15.35 -27.07 -1.05
C VAL A 142 16.06 -28.41 -0.95
N PHE A 143 17.29 -28.52 -1.48
CA PHE A 143 18.00 -29.78 -1.60
C PHE A 143 18.73 -30.20 -0.31
N ARG A 144 18.76 -29.34 0.72
CA ARG A 144 19.39 -29.66 2.02
C ARG A 144 18.57 -30.62 2.90
N GLY A 145 17.26 -30.72 2.63
CA GLY A 145 16.34 -31.50 3.45
C GLY A 145 16.32 -33.00 3.09
N ALA A 146 15.76 -33.82 3.99
CA ALA A 146 15.62 -35.26 3.76
C ALA A 146 14.69 -35.59 2.57
N GLU A 147 13.71 -34.73 2.27
CA GLU A 147 12.71 -34.97 1.21
C GLU A 147 13.28 -34.84 -0.22
N PHE A 148 14.22 -33.91 -0.45
CA PHE A 148 14.78 -33.61 -1.78
C PHE A 148 16.31 -33.68 -1.80
N GLY A 149 16.90 -34.43 -0.88
CA GLY A 149 18.35 -34.64 -0.82
C GLY A 149 18.92 -35.41 -2.01
N GLU A 150 18.09 -36.18 -2.73
CA GLU A 150 18.51 -36.83 -3.98
C GLU A 150 18.88 -35.82 -5.07
N SER A 151 18.12 -34.72 -5.19
CA SER A 151 18.43 -33.64 -6.13
C SER A 151 19.79 -32.97 -5.87
N GLN A 152 20.26 -32.96 -4.62
CA GLN A 152 21.61 -32.53 -4.29
C GLN A 152 22.65 -33.48 -4.87
N LYS A 153 22.40 -34.79 -4.83
CA LYS A 153 23.30 -35.80 -5.40
C LYS A 153 23.33 -35.71 -6.93
N ASP A 154 22.17 -35.51 -7.56
CA ASP A 154 22.05 -35.28 -9.00
C ASP A 154 22.86 -34.06 -9.45
N LEU A 155 22.74 -32.96 -8.72
CA LEU A 155 23.52 -31.74 -8.98
C LEU A 155 25.03 -32.00 -8.86
N LEU A 156 25.47 -32.73 -7.84
CA LEU A 156 26.89 -33.06 -7.67
C LEU A 156 27.42 -33.98 -8.78
N ARG A 157 26.62 -34.95 -9.24
CA ARG A 157 26.97 -35.81 -10.38
C ARG A 157 27.10 -35.01 -11.68
N ALA A 158 26.15 -34.10 -11.92
CA ALA A 158 26.19 -33.21 -13.08
C ALA A 158 27.40 -32.26 -13.07
N CYS A 159 27.72 -31.68 -11.90
CA CYS A 159 28.90 -30.82 -11.76
C CYS A 159 30.21 -31.60 -11.99
N ALA A 160 30.28 -32.86 -11.57
CA ALA A 160 31.43 -33.71 -11.84
C ALA A 160 31.62 -34.03 -13.34
N ARG A 161 30.52 -34.15 -14.10
CA ARG A 161 30.56 -34.38 -15.56
C ARG A 161 31.02 -33.15 -16.35
N GLU A 162 30.59 -31.96 -15.94
CA GLU A 162 30.95 -30.69 -16.58
C GLU A 162 32.22 -30.05 -15.98
N GLU A 163 32.94 -30.77 -15.11
CA GLU A 163 34.17 -30.31 -14.45
C GLU A 163 34.02 -28.99 -13.67
N ILE A 164 32.84 -28.74 -13.09
CA ILE A 164 32.55 -27.54 -12.29
C ILE A 164 33.10 -27.72 -10.86
N ASP A 165 33.86 -26.74 -10.36
CA ASP A 165 34.39 -26.79 -8.99
C ASP A 165 33.26 -26.63 -7.95
N ILE A 166 33.02 -27.69 -7.19
CA ILE A 166 31.95 -27.75 -6.19
C ILE A 166 32.33 -27.12 -4.83
N ASN A 167 33.59 -26.73 -4.61
CA ASN A 167 34.08 -26.22 -3.33
C ASN A 167 34.19 -24.69 -3.29
N VAL A 168 34.20 -24.04 -4.45
CA VAL A 168 34.21 -22.58 -4.58
C VAL A 168 32.83 -22.01 -4.22
N PRO A 169 32.75 -20.85 -3.53
CA PRO A 169 31.51 -20.12 -3.32
C PRO A 169 30.72 -19.91 -4.62
N PHE A 170 29.40 -20.08 -4.60
CA PHE A 170 28.58 -20.00 -5.81
C PHE A 170 28.67 -18.64 -6.53
N GLU A 171 28.89 -17.53 -5.80
CA GLU A 171 29.10 -16.20 -6.42
C GLU A 171 30.42 -16.08 -7.19
N GLU A 172 31.44 -16.81 -6.77
CA GLU A 172 32.78 -16.78 -7.35
C GLU A 172 32.92 -17.70 -8.56
N LEU A 173 31.95 -18.61 -8.78
CA LEU A 173 31.91 -19.47 -9.95
C LEU A 173 31.78 -18.67 -11.25
N PRO A 174 32.37 -19.13 -12.36
CA PRO A 174 32.09 -18.60 -13.68
C PRO A 174 30.60 -18.51 -13.97
N LYS A 175 30.18 -17.44 -14.65
CA LYS A 175 28.76 -17.18 -14.93
C LYS A 175 28.10 -18.30 -15.76
N ALA A 176 28.87 -18.96 -16.62
CA ALA A 176 28.43 -20.11 -17.39
C ALA A 176 28.05 -21.30 -16.49
N ASP A 177 28.85 -21.55 -15.45
CA ASP A 177 28.64 -22.65 -14.50
C ASP A 177 27.46 -22.34 -13.57
N GLN A 178 27.34 -21.09 -13.12
CA GLN A 178 26.16 -20.63 -12.38
C GLN A 178 24.87 -20.83 -13.22
N ASP A 179 24.91 -20.46 -14.51
CA ASP A 179 23.79 -20.64 -15.42
C ASP A 179 23.48 -22.13 -15.64
N PHE A 180 24.49 -23.01 -15.72
CA PHE A 180 24.31 -24.46 -15.82
C PHE A 180 23.57 -25.02 -14.60
N VAL A 181 23.98 -24.64 -13.37
CA VAL A 181 23.30 -25.07 -12.14
C VAL A 181 21.83 -24.62 -12.13
N VAL A 182 21.56 -23.37 -12.52
CA VAL A 182 20.21 -22.78 -12.45
C VAL A 182 19.28 -23.25 -13.57
N GLN A 183 19.77 -23.27 -14.81
CA GLN A 183 18.97 -23.54 -16.01
C GLN A 183 18.95 -25.02 -16.37
N GLY A 184 19.97 -25.78 -15.98
CA GLY A 184 20.18 -27.15 -16.42
C GLY A 184 20.88 -27.21 -17.79
N GLU A 185 20.97 -28.41 -18.35
CA GLU A 185 21.47 -28.63 -19.70
C GLU A 185 20.55 -27.95 -20.74
N LYS A 186 21.12 -27.11 -21.61
CA LYS A 186 20.37 -26.34 -22.61
C LYS A 186 19.81 -27.25 -23.69
N ARG A 187 18.49 -27.43 -23.73
CA ARG A 187 17.77 -28.03 -24.88
C ARG A 187 16.46 -27.30 -25.18
N GLY A 188 16.01 -27.38 -26.43
CA GLY A 188 14.67 -26.93 -26.82
C GLY A 188 13.63 -28.00 -26.48
N GLY A 189 12.80 -27.75 -25.46
CA GLY A 189 11.72 -28.66 -25.04
C GLY A 189 11.47 -28.67 -23.53
N GLU A 190 10.41 -29.36 -23.09
CA GLU A 190 10.18 -29.70 -21.68
C GLU A 190 10.98 -30.95 -21.29
N TYR A 191 11.37 -31.08 -20.02
CA TYR A 191 12.16 -32.21 -19.50
C TYR A 191 11.31 -33.49 -19.47
N THR A 192 11.77 -34.57 -20.10
CA THR A 192 11.01 -35.83 -20.24
C THR A 192 11.50 -36.93 -19.27
N GLU A 193 10.74 -38.02 -19.14
CA GLU A 193 11.17 -39.20 -18.35
C GLU A 193 12.44 -39.83 -18.92
N GLU A 194 12.62 -39.81 -20.25
CA GLU A 194 13.85 -40.26 -20.92
C GLU A 194 15.08 -39.46 -20.44
N ASP A 195 14.96 -38.13 -20.23
CA ASP A 195 16.09 -37.31 -19.75
C ASP A 195 16.51 -37.68 -18.31
N TYR A 196 15.57 -38.16 -17.48
CA TYR A 196 15.89 -38.68 -16.15
C TYR A 196 16.63 -40.02 -16.22
N GLU A 197 16.24 -40.90 -17.16
CA GLU A 197 16.94 -42.16 -17.41
C GLU A 197 18.38 -41.95 -17.91
N TYR A 198 18.64 -40.86 -18.66
CA TYR A 198 19.98 -40.46 -19.11
C TYR A 198 20.78 -39.63 -18.09
N ASP A 199 20.33 -39.51 -16.83
CA ASP A 199 21.01 -38.78 -15.74
C ASP A 199 21.40 -37.33 -16.12
N ARG A 200 20.48 -36.65 -16.82
CA ARG A 200 20.68 -35.26 -17.25
C ARG A 200 20.29 -34.27 -16.17
N TRP A 201 21.00 -33.14 -16.15
CA TRP A 201 20.72 -32.11 -15.16
C TRP A 201 19.54 -31.22 -15.58
N TYR A 202 18.42 -31.35 -14.85
CA TYR A 202 17.20 -30.55 -15.07
C TYR A 202 17.33 -29.08 -14.64
N GLY A 203 18.34 -28.73 -13.84
CA GLY A 203 18.51 -27.38 -13.31
C GLY A 203 17.55 -27.03 -12.17
N VAL A 204 17.92 -26.05 -11.35
CA VAL A 204 17.05 -25.55 -10.27
C VAL A 204 15.69 -25.08 -10.82
N ARG A 205 15.66 -24.42 -11.98
CA ARG A 205 14.41 -24.03 -12.65
C ARG A 205 13.61 -25.22 -13.17
N GLY A 206 14.26 -26.28 -13.65
CA GLY A 206 13.56 -27.50 -14.06
C GLY A 206 12.92 -28.22 -12.89
N PHE A 207 13.61 -28.29 -11.75
CA PHE A 207 13.07 -28.83 -10.51
C PHE A 207 11.77 -28.13 -10.10
N PHE A 208 11.76 -26.79 -10.08
CA PHE A 208 10.55 -26.06 -9.72
C PHE A 208 9.44 -26.16 -10.77
N ARG A 209 9.76 -26.26 -12.07
CA ARG A 209 8.76 -26.57 -13.12
C ARG A 209 8.10 -27.92 -12.87
N TRP A 210 8.87 -28.94 -12.52
CA TRP A 210 8.33 -30.24 -12.11
C TRP A 210 7.47 -30.12 -10.84
N LEU A 211 7.93 -29.36 -9.84
CA LEU A 211 7.19 -29.11 -8.60
C LEU A 211 5.82 -28.44 -8.87
N GLU A 212 5.79 -27.53 -9.85
CA GLU A 212 4.58 -26.85 -10.31
C GLU A 212 3.56 -27.79 -10.97
N SER A 213 4.03 -28.83 -11.68
CA SER A 213 3.16 -29.87 -12.25
C SER A 213 2.46 -30.74 -11.20
N LYS A 214 3.06 -30.85 -10.01
CA LYS A 214 2.56 -31.66 -8.89
C LYS A 214 1.72 -30.83 -7.88
N THR A 215 1.25 -29.64 -8.30
CA THR A 215 0.48 -28.73 -7.45
C THR A 215 -0.89 -29.27 -7.02
N TYR A 216 -1.37 -30.40 -7.56
CA TYR A 216 -2.56 -31.10 -7.06
C TYR A 216 -2.37 -31.66 -5.63
N LYS A 217 -1.13 -31.90 -5.17
CA LYS A 217 -0.84 -32.34 -3.80
C LYS A 217 -0.70 -31.15 -2.85
N MET A 218 -1.38 -31.19 -1.70
CA MET A 218 -1.38 -30.08 -0.73
C MET A 218 0.03 -29.73 -0.20
N HIS A 219 0.82 -30.73 0.22
CA HIS A 219 2.18 -30.50 0.74
C HIS A 219 3.10 -29.84 -0.30
N MET A 220 2.97 -30.19 -1.59
CA MET A 220 3.71 -29.56 -2.68
C MET A 220 3.35 -28.08 -2.82
N ARG A 221 2.07 -27.72 -2.71
CA ARG A 221 1.63 -26.32 -2.73
C ARG A 221 2.21 -25.51 -1.57
N VAL A 222 2.24 -26.09 -0.36
CA VAL A 222 2.78 -25.46 0.85
C VAL A 222 4.29 -25.27 0.74
N LEU A 223 5.01 -26.24 0.18
CA LEU A 223 6.44 -26.11 -0.05
C LEU A 223 6.73 -25.01 -1.08
N LEU A 224 6.05 -25.06 -2.22
CA LEU A 224 6.22 -24.15 -3.34
C LEU A 224 5.89 -22.69 -2.98
N SER A 225 4.93 -22.45 -2.08
CA SER A 225 4.61 -21.10 -1.61
C SER A 225 5.78 -20.41 -0.89
N ARG A 226 6.70 -21.18 -0.28
CA ARG A 226 7.90 -20.65 0.41
C ARG A 226 8.97 -20.13 -0.56
N TYR A 227 8.91 -20.51 -1.83
CA TYR A 227 9.88 -20.16 -2.88
C TYR A 227 9.30 -19.25 -3.95
N ARG A 228 7.99 -18.98 -3.88
CA ARG A 228 7.31 -18.06 -4.78
C ARG A 228 7.41 -16.62 -4.30
N ALA A 229 7.52 -15.71 -5.25
CA ALA A 229 7.36 -14.28 -5.03
C ALA A 229 6.43 -13.71 -6.10
N TYR A 230 5.87 -12.54 -5.80
CA TYR A 230 5.15 -11.77 -6.79
C TYR A 230 6.18 -10.97 -7.59
N ILE A 231 6.32 -11.30 -8.87
CA ILE A 231 7.16 -10.53 -9.79
C ILE A 231 6.27 -9.59 -10.60
N THR A 232 6.86 -8.50 -11.09
CA THR A 232 6.17 -7.63 -12.05
C THR A 232 5.81 -8.44 -13.30
N CYS A 233 4.57 -8.29 -13.78
CA CYS A 233 4.14 -9.03 -14.95
C CYS A 233 4.98 -8.60 -16.17
N PRO A 234 5.61 -9.54 -16.91
CA PRO A 234 6.51 -9.19 -18.00
C PRO A 234 5.79 -8.51 -19.17
N LYS A 235 4.53 -8.87 -19.44
CA LYS A 235 3.74 -8.30 -20.54
C LYS A 235 3.22 -6.89 -20.28
N CYS A 236 2.61 -6.65 -19.12
CA CYS A 236 2.03 -5.33 -18.82
C CYS A 236 2.94 -4.42 -17.98
N LYS A 237 4.07 -4.93 -17.45
CA LYS A 237 5.02 -4.18 -16.60
C LYS A 237 4.32 -3.42 -15.45
N SER A 238 3.46 -4.13 -14.71
CA SER A 238 2.59 -3.58 -13.66
C SER A 238 1.45 -2.67 -14.10
N GLY A 239 1.31 -2.40 -15.40
CA GLY A 239 0.22 -1.59 -15.93
C GLY A 239 -1.16 -2.21 -15.75
N ARG A 240 -1.28 -3.54 -15.62
CA ARG A 240 -2.54 -4.32 -15.43
C ARG A 240 -3.49 -4.39 -16.62
N TYR A 241 -3.28 -3.60 -17.67
CA TYR A 241 -4.15 -3.58 -18.84
C TYR A 241 -3.58 -4.33 -20.04
N GLN A 242 -4.45 -4.67 -20.98
CA GLN A 242 -4.08 -5.14 -22.31
C GLN A 242 -3.59 -4.00 -23.22
N PRO A 243 -2.83 -4.29 -24.30
CA PRO A 243 -2.30 -3.27 -25.21
C PRO A 243 -3.36 -2.36 -25.83
N GLU A 244 -4.56 -2.87 -26.13
CA GLU A 244 -5.64 -2.10 -26.77
C GLU A 244 -6.11 -0.92 -25.89
N ALA A 245 -6.04 -1.07 -24.57
CA ALA A 245 -6.40 0.00 -23.64
C ALA A 245 -5.35 1.13 -23.62
N LEU A 246 -4.11 0.85 -24.02
CA LEU A 246 -2.99 1.80 -24.04
C LEU A 246 -3.02 2.74 -25.25
N ASN A 247 -3.90 2.48 -26.22
CA ASN A 247 -4.09 3.34 -27.39
C ASN A 247 -4.74 4.69 -27.04
N TYR A 248 -5.33 4.81 -25.84
CA TYR A 248 -6.04 6.00 -25.38
C TYR A 248 -5.19 6.82 -24.41
N LYS A 249 -5.10 8.13 -24.66
CA LYS A 249 -4.32 9.07 -23.85
C LYS A 249 -5.12 10.32 -23.52
N ILE A 250 -4.90 10.85 -22.32
CA ILE A 250 -5.39 12.18 -21.92
C ILE A 250 -4.24 13.17 -22.12
N VAL A 251 -4.57 14.34 -22.66
CA VAL A 251 -3.61 15.41 -22.94
C VAL A 251 -3.79 16.52 -21.92
N ALA A 252 -2.71 16.91 -21.25
CA ALA A 252 -2.71 18.06 -20.34
C ALA A 252 -1.63 19.08 -20.74
N GLY A 253 -1.98 20.37 -20.62
CA GLY A 253 -1.02 21.46 -20.77
C GLY A 253 -0.07 21.51 -19.59
N VAL A 254 1.24 21.61 -19.85
CA VAL A 254 2.23 21.81 -18.79
C VAL A 254 2.48 23.30 -18.64
N HIS A 255 1.98 23.91 -17.56
CA HIS A 255 2.38 25.25 -17.15
C HIS A 255 3.49 25.15 -16.10
N ASP A 256 4.73 25.43 -16.49
CA ASP A 256 5.81 25.60 -15.53
C ASP A 256 5.73 27.02 -14.94
N ARG A 257 5.79 27.14 -13.61
CA ARG A 257 5.77 28.43 -12.89
C ARG A 257 7.14 29.11 -12.88
N ARG A 258 8.22 28.44 -13.31
CA ARG A 258 9.60 28.96 -13.17
C ARG A 258 10.28 29.38 -14.46
N ASP A 259 9.96 28.77 -15.59
CA ASP A 259 10.55 29.13 -16.88
C ASP A 259 9.44 29.19 -17.94
N GLY A 260 9.20 30.37 -18.52
CA GLY A 260 8.15 30.64 -19.51
C GLY A 260 8.27 29.89 -20.85
N ALA A 261 9.00 28.77 -20.90
CA ALA A 261 9.12 27.91 -22.06
C ALA A 261 7.92 26.94 -22.12
N ARG A 262 7.11 27.05 -23.18
CA ARG A 262 6.05 26.07 -23.48
C ARG A 262 6.68 24.70 -23.76
N ARG A 263 6.67 23.79 -22.78
CA ARG A 263 6.95 22.36 -23.03
C ARG A 263 5.82 21.74 -23.83
N ALA A 264 6.14 20.69 -24.60
CA ALA A 264 5.16 19.87 -25.29
C ALA A 264 4.10 19.34 -24.31
N PRO A 265 2.82 19.24 -24.73
CA PRO A 265 1.74 18.77 -23.87
C PRO A 265 2.01 17.34 -23.39
N LEU A 266 1.75 17.08 -22.11
CA LEU A 266 1.96 15.76 -21.52
C LEU A 266 0.80 14.86 -21.96
N GLN A 267 1.12 13.70 -22.53
CA GLN A 267 0.13 12.71 -22.96
C GLN A 267 0.31 11.44 -22.14
N LEU A 268 -0.68 11.11 -21.31
CA LEU A 268 -0.61 9.94 -20.44
C LEU A 268 -1.69 8.93 -20.80
N THR A 269 -1.28 7.67 -20.89
CA THR A 269 -2.17 6.52 -20.86
C THR A 269 -2.73 6.31 -19.44
N LEU A 270 -3.79 5.51 -19.30
CA LEU A 270 -4.40 5.24 -18.00
C LEU A 270 -3.41 4.66 -16.95
N PRO A 271 -2.51 3.71 -17.29
CA PRO A 271 -1.54 3.20 -16.31
C PRO A 271 -0.51 4.25 -15.89
N GLU A 272 -0.07 5.09 -16.83
CA GLU A 272 0.87 6.17 -16.54
C GLU A 272 0.24 7.22 -15.64
N PHE A 273 -1.05 7.52 -15.85
CA PHE A 273 -1.83 8.37 -14.95
C PHE A 273 -1.96 7.75 -13.55
N GLN A 274 -2.24 6.45 -13.45
CA GLN A 274 -2.32 5.75 -12.16
C GLN A 274 -0.97 5.66 -11.42
N ALA A 275 0.15 5.72 -12.13
CA ALA A 275 1.49 5.72 -11.55
C ALA A 275 1.89 7.08 -10.94
N LEU A 276 1.15 8.16 -11.24
CA LEU A 276 1.37 9.47 -10.63
C LEU A 276 1.03 9.47 -9.14
N SER A 277 1.63 10.39 -8.39
CA SER A 277 1.16 10.71 -7.04
C SER A 277 -0.23 11.35 -7.12
N ILE A 278 -1.02 11.25 -6.05
CA ILE A 278 -2.36 11.85 -5.97
C ILE A 278 -2.29 13.37 -6.23
N SER A 279 -1.26 14.06 -5.70
CA SER A 279 -1.07 15.49 -5.96
C SER A 279 -0.78 15.78 -7.43
N ASP A 280 0.11 15.00 -8.06
CA ASP A 280 0.47 15.20 -9.46
C ASP A 280 -0.70 14.86 -10.39
N ALA A 281 -1.48 13.83 -10.06
CA ALA A 281 -2.67 13.43 -10.79
C ALA A 281 -3.75 14.52 -10.75
N ARG A 282 -3.95 15.17 -9.59
CA ARG A 282 -4.86 16.31 -9.44
C ARG A 282 -4.42 17.48 -10.32
N ASP A 283 -3.14 17.82 -10.26
CA ASP A 283 -2.59 18.96 -11.00
C ASP A 283 -2.58 18.69 -12.52
N PHE A 284 -2.36 17.44 -12.93
CA PHE A 284 -2.53 16.98 -14.31
C PHE A 284 -3.97 17.16 -14.80
N LEU A 285 -4.96 16.68 -14.02
CA LEU A 285 -6.37 16.78 -14.42
C LEU A 285 -6.88 18.22 -14.49
N ARG A 286 -6.43 19.11 -13.58
CA ARG A 286 -6.77 20.54 -13.63
C ARG A 286 -6.34 21.20 -14.94
N ASN A 287 -5.23 20.75 -15.51
CA ASN A 287 -4.68 21.26 -16.77
C ASN A 287 -5.03 20.38 -17.98
N ALA A 288 -5.90 19.39 -17.82
CA ALA A 288 -6.32 18.51 -18.91
C ALA A 288 -7.14 19.30 -19.94
N HIS A 289 -6.80 19.14 -21.22
CA HIS A 289 -7.51 19.77 -22.31
C HIS A 289 -8.85 19.06 -22.54
N ILE A 290 -9.94 19.70 -22.14
CA ILE A 290 -11.31 19.24 -22.41
C ILE A 290 -11.97 20.29 -23.30
N PRO A 291 -12.49 19.90 -24.49
CA PRO A 291 -13.21 20.82 -25.36
C PRO A 291 -14.37 21.50 -24.61
N ALA A 292 -14.54 22.81 -24.79
CA ALA A 292 -15.57 23.58 -24.10
C ALA A 292 -17.01 23.10 -24.38
N VAL A 293 -17.20 22.36 -25.48
CA VAL A 293 -18.47 21.79 -25.91
C VAL A 293 -18.90 20.61 -25.03
N ASP A 294 -17.96 19.91 -24.39
CA ASP A 294 -18.24 18.70 -23.60
C ASP A 294 -18.42 19.02 -22.11
N LYS A 295 -19.64 19.42 -21.74
CA LYS A 295 -20.03 19.69 -20.34
C LYS A 295 -19.93 18.45 -19.45
N THR A 296 -20.20 17.26 -19.97
CA THR A 296 -20.18 16.01 -19.20
C THR A 296 -18.76 15.68 -18.78
N ALA A 297 -17.79 15.80 -19.68
CA ALA A 297 -16.38 15.58 -19.36
C ALA A 297 -15.85 16.61 -18.33
N GLN A 298 -16.31 17.86 -18.40
CA GLN A 298 -15.96 18.88 -17.39
C GLN A 298 -16.49 18.52 -16.01
N MET A 299 -17.76 18.14 -15.88
CA MET A 299 -18.34 17.70 -14.60
C MET A 299 -17.59 16.51 -14.01
N LEU A 300 -17.24 15.52 -14.84
CA LEU A 300 -16.46 14.35 -14.41
C LEU A 300 -15.05 14.73 -13.93
N ARG A 301 -14.36 15.61 -14.66
CA ARG A 301 -13.04 16.11 -14.25
C ARG A 301 -13.12 16.81 -12.90
N ASP A 302 -14.11 17.68 -12.71
CA ASP A 302 -14.24 18.48 -11.51
C ASP A 302 -14.55 17.59 -10.29
N GLU A 303 -15.39 16.57 -10.45
CA GLU A 303 -15.65 15.55 -9.43
C GLU A 303 -14.40 14.74 -9.07
N ILE A 304 -13.62 14.30 -10.07
CA ILE A 304 -12.37 13.57 -9.81
C ILE A 304 -11.37 14.48 -9.11
N CYS A 305 -11.22 15.73 -9.55
CA CYS A 305 -10.34 16.71 -8.92
C CYS A 305 -10.74 16.99 -7.47
N ALA A 306 -12.04 17.06 -7.17
CA ALA A 306 -12.54 17.24 -5.81
C ALA A 306 -12.14 16.06 -4.91
N ARG A 307 -12.35 14.81 -5.36
CA ARG A 307 -11.95 13.61 -4.59
C ARG A 307 -10.45 13.51 -4.37
N LEU A 308 -9.64 13.80 -5.40
CA LEU A 308 -8.18 13.85 -5.26
C LEU A 308 -7.74 14.97 -4.30
N ASN A 309 -8.48 16.09 -4.27
CA ASN A 309 -8.21 17.18 -3.35
C ASN A 309 -8.47 16.76 -1.89
N TYR A 310 -9.55 16.03 -1.59
CA TYR A 310 -9.79 15.49 -0.25
C TYR A 310 -8.64 14.59 0.22
N LEU A 311 -8.10 13.74 -0.66
CA LEU A 311 -6.92 12.92 -0.37
C LEU A 311 -5.65 13.76 -0.13
N CYS A 312 -5.51 14.88 -0.81
CA CYS A 312 -4.42 15.82 -0.54
C CYS A 312 -4.59 16.53 0.81
N GLU A 313 -5.82 16.92 1.17
CA GLU A 313 -6.14 17.63 2.42
C GLU A 313 -5.90 16.78 3.66
N VAL A 314 -6.15 15.47 3.60
CA VAL A 314 -5.82 14.54 4.68
C VAL A 314 -4.34 14.14 4.71
N GLY A 315 -3.50 14.73 3.87
CA GLY A 315 -2.04 14.54 3.89
C GLY A 315 -1.55 13.23 3.25
N VAL A 316 -2.34 12.57 2.39
CA VAL A 316 -1.91 11.36 1.65
C VAL A 316 -1.54 11.63 0.19
N GLY A 317 -1.37 12.91 -0.18
CA GLY A 317 -1.07 13.33 -1.56
C GLY A 317 0.17 12.70 -2.19
N TYR A 318 1.14 12.23 -1.39
CA TYR A 318 2.37 11.58 -1.85
C TYR A 318 2.16 10.13 -2.33
N LEU A 319 1.02 9.52 -2.03
CA LEU A 319 0.72 8.15 -2.47
C LEU A 319 0.47 8.11 -3.97
N ARG A 320 0.85 7.00 -4.61
CA ARG A 320 0.46 6.73 -6.00
C ARG A 320 -0.93 6.11 -6.06
N LEU A 321 -1.68 6.41 -7.12
CA LEU A 321 -3.04 5.89 -7.31
C LEU A 321 -3.07 4.36 -7.53
N ASP A 322 -1.99 3.78 -8.03
CA ASP A 322 -1.84 2.33 -8.25
C ASP A 322 -1.34 1.54 -7.03
N ARG A 323 -0.98 2.23 -5.92
CA ARG A 323 -0.44 1.60 -4.70
C ARG A 323 -1.48 0.68 -4.07
N SER A 324 -1.05 -0.52 -3.69
CA SER A 324 -1.93 -1.49 -3.06
C SER A 324 -2.34 -1.06 -1.66
N THR A 325 -3.65 -1.11 -1.36
CA THR A 325 -4.21 -0.80 -0.04
C THR A 325 -3.63 -1.66 1.09
N ARG A 326 -3.21 -2.90 0.79
CA ARG A 326 -2.55 -3.80 1.77
C ARG A 326 -1.16 -3.34 2.20
N THR A 327 -0.55 -2.44 1.45
CA THR A 327 0.80 -1.91 1.75
C THR A 327 0.76 -0.56 2.45
N LEU A 328 -0.44 -0.03 2.71
CA LEU A 328 -0.62 1.22 3.44
C LEU A 328 -0.44 0.97 4.94
N SER A 329 0.13 1.94 5.65
CA SER A 329 0.17 1.92 7.12
C SER A 329 -1.24 2.07 7.72
N GLY A 330 -1.43 1.70 8.98
CA GLY A 330 -2.72 1.87 9.66
C GLY A 330 -3.25 3.30 9.58
N GLY A 331 -2.39 4.28 9.86
CA GLY A 331 -2.72 5.71 9.72
C GLY A 331 -3.00 6.14 8.27
N GLU A 332 -2.28 5.60 7.27
CA GLU A 332 -2.59 5.87 5.85
C GLU A 332 -3.99 5.35 5.48
N VAL A 333 -4.34 4.13 5.89
CA VAL A 333 -5.67 3.53 5.63
C VAL A 333 -6.78 4.35 6.28
N GLN A 334 -6.60 4.72 7.55
CA GLN A 334 -7.57 5.50 8.29
C GLN A 334 -7.84 6.86 7.64
N ARG A 335 -6.79 7.56 7.18
CA ARG A 335 -6.93 8.84 6.49
C ARG A 335 -7.58 8.71 5.12
N VAL A 336 -7.29 7.64 4.37
CA VAL A 336 -8.00 7.35 3.11
C VAL A 336 -9.49 7.12 3.40
N ASN A 337 -9.85 6.39 4.46
CA ASN A 337 -11.25 6.19 4.83
C ASN A 337 -11.96 7.49 5.21
N LEU A 338 -11.27 8.43 5.86
CA LEU A 338 -11.81 9.76 6.17
C LEU A 338 -12.25 10.53 4.91
N THR A 339 -11.59 10.30 3.77
CA THR A 339 -12.00 10.95 2.50
C THR A 339 -13.32 10.45 1.95
N THR A 340 -13.70 9.20 2.26
CA THR A 340 -15.04 8.67 1.92
C THR A 340 -16.13 9.49 2.60
N CYS A 341 -15.91 9.89 3.85
CA CYS A 341 -16.82 10.75 4.60
C CYS A 341 -16.94 12.15 3.98
N LEU A 342 -15.82 12.74 3.54
CA LEU A 342 -15.78 14.05 2.87
C LEU A 342 -16.50 14.02 1.51
N GLY A 343 -16.33 12.93 0.75
CA GLY A 343 -16.87 12.78 -0.60
C GLY A 343 -18.37 12.49 -0.64
N ALA A 344 -18.92 11.86 0.39
CA ALA A 344 -20.34 11.50 0.44
C ALA A 344 -21.28 12.70 0.59
N SER A 345 -20.75 13.92 0.81
CA SER A 345 -21.51 15.18 0.98
C SER A 345 -22.70 15.03 1.95
N LEU A 346 -22.49 14.22 2.99
CA LEU A 346 -23.51 13.98 4.01
C LEU A 346 -23.70 15.22 4.88
N VAL A 347 -24.94 15.44 5.29
CA VAL A 347 -25.36 16.48 6.25
C VAL A 347 -26.11 15.80 7.39
N ASN A 348 -26.13 16.40 8.57
CA ASN A 348 -26.79 15.88 9.76
C ASN A 348 -26.35 14.44 10.13
N THR A 349 -25.08 14.12 9.92
CA THR A 349 -24.49 12.80 10.21
C THR A 349 -23.54 12.90 11.41
N LEU A 350 -23.57 11.90 12.30
CA LEU A 350 -22.60 11.72 13.37
C LEU A 350 -21.42 10.88 12.87
N PHE A 351 -20.23 11.48 12.83
CA PHE A 351 -18.99 10.79 12.55
C PHE A 351 -18.28 10.45 13.84
N VAL A 352 -18.04 9.15 14.08
CA VAL A 352 -17.25 8.65 15.21
C VAL A 352 -15.88 8.23 14.68
N MET A 353 -14.81 8.80 15.23
CA MET A 353 -13.43 8.56 14.79
C MET A 353 -12.56 8.15 15.99
N ASP A 354 -11.72 7.13 15.77
CA ASP A 354 -10.85 6.55 16.80
C ASP A 354 -9.39 6.87 16.50
N GLU A 355 -8.79 7.83 17.21
CA GLU A 355 -7.40 8.30 17.06
C GLU A 355 -6.94 8.60 15.61
N PRO A 356 -7.60 9.51 14.88
CA PRO A 356 -7.21 9.87 13.51
C PRO A 356 -5.79 10.47 13.37
N SER A 357 -5.14 10.90 14.46
CA SER A 357 -3.78 11.42 14.49
C SER A 357 -2.68 10.34 14.38
N ILE A 358 -3.02 9.04 14.47
CA ILE A 358 -2.03 7.96 14.45
C ILE A 358 -1.14 8.03 13.20
N GLY A 359 0.18 8.10 13.43
CA GLY A 359 1.19 8.12 12.38
C GLY A 359 1.23 9.40 11.54
N LEU A 360 0.59 10.48 11.99
CA LEU A 360 0.76 11.82 11.45
C LEU A 360 1.96 12.52 12.09
N HIS A 361 2.57 13.40 11.32
CA HIS A 361 3.59 14.30 11.84
C HIS A 361 2.92 15.53 12.46
N PRO A 362 3.44 16.13 13.54
CA PRO A 362 2.81 17.29 14.21
C PRO A 362 2.47 18.46 13.28
N ARG A 363 3.26 18.64 12.21
CA ARG A 363 2.98 19.63 11.14
C ARG A 363 1.64 19.39 10.43
N ASP A 364 1.26 18.14 10.24
CA ASP A 364 0.11 17.74 9.42
C ASP A 364 -1.17 17.64 10.27
N VAL A 365 -1.06 17.62 11.60
CA VAL A 365 -2.19 17.64 12.54
C VAL A 365 -3.09 18.85 12.29
N GLY A 366 -2.51 20.03 12.02
CA GLY A 366 -3.29 21.22 11.70
C GLY A 366 -4.12 21.10 10.41
N GLN A 367 -3.72 20.26 9.46
CA GLN A 367 -4.53 19.98 8.27
C GLN A 367 -5.75 19.11 8.63
N LEU A 368 -5.53 18.08 9.44
CA LEU A 368 -6.61 17.22 9.94
C LEU A 368 -7.65 18.01 10.75
N VAL A 369 -7.22 18.93 11.62
CA VAL A 369 -8.10 19.84 12.36
C VAL A 369 -8.99 20.66 11.42
N ARG A 370 -8.41 21.23 10.35
CA ARG A 370 -9.19 21.98 9.34
C ARG A 370 -10.22 21.10 8.63
N VAL A 371 -9.85 19.87 8.29
CA VAL A 371 -10.76 18.90 7.66
C VAL A 371 -11.93 18.58 8.59
N MET A 372 -11.67 18.38 9.89
CA MET A 372 -12.70 18.13 10.88
C MET A 372 -13.65 19.33 11.05
N HIS A 373 -13.13 20.56 11.13
CA HIS A 373 -13.96 21.76 11.14
C HIS A 373 -14.79 21.89 9.86
N ASN A 374 -14.22 21.63 8.68
CA ASN A 374 -14.97 21.65 7.42
C ASN A 374 -16.12 20.63 7.40
N LEU A 375 -15.92 19.44 7.98
CA LEU A 375 -16.98 18.43 8.11
C LEU A 375 -18.08 18.91 9.06
N ARG A 376 -17.69 19.48 10.21
CA ARG A 376 -18.61 20.08 11.19
C ARG A 376 -19.45 21.19 10.56
N ASP A 377 -18.80 22.13 9.89
CA ASP A 377 -19.40 23.35 9.32
C ASP A 377 -20.38 23.04 8.19
N LYS A 378 -20.28 21.85 7.58
CA LYS A 378 -21.30 21.31 6.65
C LYS A 378 -22.60 20.85 7.35
N GLY A 379 -22.70 21.00 8.67
CA GLY A 379 -23.87 20.59 9.46
C GLY A 379 -23.80 19.15 9.97
N ASN A 380 -22.59 18.64 10.22
CA ASN A 380 -22.39 17.30 10.80
C ASN A 380 -21.86 17.40 12.24
N THR A 381 -22.01 16.31 12.98
CA THR A 381 -21.47 16.17 14.34
C THR A 381 -20.26 15.24 14.30
N LEU A 382 -19.17 15.61 14.95
CA LEU A 382 -17.97 14.79 15.05
C LEU A 382 -17.72 14.40 16.51
N LEU A 383 -17.54 13.11 16.76
CA LEU A 383 -17.09 12.54 18.03
C LEU A 383 -15.75 11.87 17.78
N VAL A 384 -14.69 12.43 18.36
CA VAL A 384 -13.31 12.00 18.09
C VAL A 384 -12.65 11.59 19.39
N VAL A 385 -12.15 10.36 19.43
CA VAL A 385 -11.28 9.87 20.52
C VAL A 385 -9.85 10.24 20.16
N GLU A 386 -9.19 11.04 20.99
CA GLU A 386 -7.84 11.55 20.72
C GLU A 386 -7.03 11.79 21.99
N HIS A 387 -5.72 11.79 21.80
CA HIS A 387 -4.73 12.10 22.84
C HIS A 387 -3.78 13.23 22.43
N GLU A 388 -3.81 13.68 21.17
CA GLU A 388 -2.96 14.76 20.68
C GLU A 388 -3.44 16.13 21.19
N GLU A 389 -2.55 16.87 21.86
CA GLU A 389 -2.84 18.17 22.47
C GLU A 389 -3.44 19.17 21.49
N GLN A 390 -2.93 19.25 20.25
CA GLN A 390 -3.42 20.19 19.25
C GLN A 390 -4.88 19.93 18.85
N ILE A 391 -5.30 18.66 18.81
CA ILE A 391 -6.68 18.30 18.47
C ILE A 391 -7.60 18.56 19.66
N ILE A 392 -7.18 18.15 20.86
CA ILE A 392 -7.93 18.42 22.09
C ILE A 392 -8.20 19.92 22.24
N ARG A 393 -7.17 20.76 21.98
CA ARG A 393 -7.30 22.22 22.02
C ARG A 393 -8.20 22.84 20.97
N ALA A 394 -8.42 22.15 19.85
CA ALA A 394 -9.27 22.63 18.76
C ALA A 394 -10.74 22.16 18.88
N ALA A 395 -11.05 21.30 19.86
CA ALA A 395 -12.39 20.77 20.05
C ALA A 395 -13.34 21.85 20.59
N ASP A 396 -14.57 21.89 20.07
CA ASP A 396 -15.62 22.79 20.57
C ASP A 396 -16.14 22.36 21.95
N ASN A 397 -16.17 21.04 22.18
CA ASN A 397 -16.59 20.43 23.43
C ASN A 397 -15.67 19.26 23.76
N LEU A 398 -15.24 19.17 25.03
CA LEU A 398 -14.39 18.11 25.52
C LEU A 398 -15.18 17.18 26.44
N ILE A 399 -15.06 15.87 26.21
CA ILE A 399 -15.56 14.83 27.09
C ILE A 399 -14.34 14.09 27.65
N ASP A 400 -14.13 14.17 28.95
CA ASP A 400 -13.01 13.50 29.64
C ASP A 400 -13.53 12.34 30.48
N LEU A 401 -12.94 11.17 30.29
CA LEU A 401 -13.24 9.94 31.01
C LEU A 401 -12.07 9.57 31.91
N GLY A 402 -12.35 9.09 33.11
CA GLY A 402 -11.31 8.76 34.08
C GLY A 402 -11.90 8.29 35.40
N PRO A 403 -11.24 8.56 36.55
CA PRO A 403 -9.91 9.19 36.70
C PRO A 403 -8.72 8.26 36.39
N GLY A 404 -8.94 6.95 36.30
CA GLY A 404 -7.93 5.94 35.98
C GLY A 404 -8.36 4.99 34.86
N SER A 405 -7.63 3.88 34.71
CA SER A 405 -7.92 2.84 33.72
C SER A 405 -8.59 1.61 34.34
N GLY A 406 -9.34 0.85 33.54
CA GLY A 406 -9.97 -0.39 33.99
C GLY A 406 -11.09 -0.13 35.00
N GLU A 407 -11.07 -0.82 36.13
CA GLU A 407 -12.07 -0.65 37.21
C GLU A 407 -12.05 0.74 37.87
N HIS A 408 -10.93 1.46 37.74
CA HIS A 408 -10.76 2.82 38.27
C HIS A 408 -11.15 3.91 37.23
N GLY A 409 -11.70 3.50 36.09
CA GLY A 409 -12.16 4.38 35.02
C GLY A 409 -13.66 4.27 34.81
N GLY A 410 -14.14 4.80 33.67
CA GLY A 410 -15.55 4.72 33.28
C GLY A 410 -16.45 5.78 33.90
N GLU A 411 -15.88 6.72 34.66
CA GLU A 411 -16.61 7.89 35.17
C GLU A 411 -16.45 9.09 34.22
N LEU A 412 -17.51 9.88 34.10
CA LEU A 412 -17.48 11.15 33.38
C LEU A 412 -16.82 12.21 34.26
N VAL A 413 -15.57 12.57 33.96
CA VAL A 413 -14.81 13.57 34.71
C VAL A 413 -15.19 14.98 34.27
N TRP A 414 -15.43 15.18 32.96
CA TRP A 414 -15.82 16.47 32.41
C TRP A 414 -16.64 16.32 31.12
N ASN A 415 -17.59 17.23 30.91
CA ASN A 415 -18.29 17.43 29.65
C ASN A 415 -18.61 18.92 29.49
N GLY A 416 -17.95 19.59 28.56
CA GLY A 416 -18.14 21.03 28.35
C GLY A 416 -17.06 21.66 27.47
N PRO A 417 -17.14 22.98 27.23
CA PRO A 417 -16.15 23.71 26.45
C PRO A 417 -14.76 23.67 27.11
N ILE A 418 -13.72 23.73 26.28
CA ILE A 418 -12.34 23.61 26.76
C ILE A 418 -11.89 24.81 27.60
N GLU A 419 -12.40 26.02 27.35
CA GLU A 419 -11.99 27.19 28.13
C GLU A 419 -12.38 27.05 29.61
N GLU A 420 -13.55 26.46 29.87
CA GLU A 420 -14.03 26.16 31.22
C GLU A 420 -13.25 25.00 31.85
N PHE A 421 -12.89 23.99 31.05
CA PHE A 421 -12.09 22.85 31.49
C PHE A 421 -10.70 23.25 31.99
N LEU A 422 -10.02 24.12 31.24
CA LEU A 422 -8.71 24.65 31.63
C LEU A 422 -8.85 25.57 32.86
N GLY A 423 -10.01 26.21 33.02
CA GLY A 423 -10.30 27.19 34.04
C GLY A 423 -9.60 28.51 33.71
N SER A 424 -10.36 29.52 33.29
CA SER A 424 -9.97 30.91 33.02
C SER A 424 -8.48 31.23 33.23
N ALA A 425 -7.65 30.93 32.22
CA ALA A 425 -6.26 31.36 32.14
C ALA A 425 -6.13 32.89 31.85
N ARG A 426 -7.02 33.71 32.44
CA ARG A 426 -6.95 35.18 32.39
C ARG A 426 -6.11 35.77 33.54
N ILE A 427 -5.56 34.95 34.44
CA ILE A 427 -4.79 35.43 35.61
C ILE A 427 -3.26 35.19 35.50
N LEU A 428 -2.77 34.36 34.57
CA LEU A 428 -1.32 34.00 34.56
C LEU A 428 -0.46 34.66 33.47
N ARG A 429 -1.02 35.53 32.61
CA ARG A 429 -0.22 36.33 31.64
C ARG A 429 -0.14 37.83 31.93
N ALA A 430 -0.71 38.29 33.05
CA ALA A 430 -0.63 39.70 33.47
C ALA A 430 0.41 39.97 34.59
N CYS A 431 1.06 38.93 35.12
CA CYS A 431 2.02 39.06 36.23
C CYS A 431 3.48 38.79 35.83
N GLU A 432 3.84 38.87 34.55
CA GLU A 432 5.24 38.94 34.10
C GLU A 432 5.84 40.36 34.26
N GLY A 433 5.53 41.00 35.37
CA GLY A 433 5.99 42.34 35.67
C GLY A 433 5.90 42.64 37.15
N ILE A 434 6.59 41.88 38.00
CA ILE A 434 7.22 42.30 39.27
C ILE A 434 8.19 41.18 39.69
N LEU A 435 9.42 41.57 40.01
CA LEU A 435 10.53 40.72 40.49
C LEU A 435 10.24 40.00 41.83
N PRO A 436 11.04 38.97 42.19
CA PRO A 436 10.69 38.02 43.24
C PRO A 436 11.16 38.47 44.61
N SER A 437 10.32 38.31 45.62
CA SER A 437 10.80 38.10 46.98
C SER A 437 9.80 37.29 47.80
N GLN A 438 10.33 36.22 48.38
CA GLN A 438 9.81 35.41 49.49
C GLN A 438 9.19 34.06 49.14
N THR A 439 9.67 33.10 49.93
CA THR A 439 9.77 31.66 49.72
C THR A 439 8.46 30.93 49.98
N SER A 440 8.13 30.04 49.05
CA SER A 440 7.06 29.06 49.13
C SER A 440 7.45 27.93 50.09
N GLU A 441 7.05 28.01 51.36
CA GLU A 441 7.14 26.87 52.29
C GLU A 441 6.13 26.86 53.46
N GLN A 442 5.12 27.75 53.50
CA GLN A 442 4.23 27.88 54.69
C GLN A 442 2.72 27.71 54.46
N LEU A 443 2.26 27.11 53.35
CA LEU A 443 0.82 26.98 53.06
C LEU A 443 0.29 25.55 52.96
N LEU A 444 1.01 24.55 53.48
CA LEU A 444 0.67 23.12 53.30
C LEU A 444 0.41 22.32 54.60
N SER A 445 0.16 22.94 55.76
CA SER A 445 -0.01 22.19 57.01
C SER A 445 -1.43 22.07 57.59
N ASP A 446 -2.45 22.79 57.10
CA ASP A 446 -3.67 22.98 57.91
C ASP A 446 -4.99 22.51 57.25
N ILE A 447 -5.02 21.37 56.53
CA ILE A 447 -6.29 20.78 56.05
C ILE A 447 -6.29 19.24 56.12
N ASP A 448 -6.08 18.67 57.31
CA ASP A 448 -6.44 17.26 57.57
C ASP A 448 -6.75 17.04 59.07
N ALA A 449 -7.94 17.47 59.51
CA ALA A 449 -8.64 16.91 60.68
C ALA A 449 -10.01 17.57 60.91
N ALA A 450 -11.10 16.90 60.53
CA ALA A 450 -12.37 16.90 61.29
C ALA A 450 -13.43 15.99 60.64
N THR A 451 -13.60 14.80 61.20
CA THR A 451 -14.71 13.87 60.98
C THR A 451 -15.84 14.14 62.00
N ASN A 452 -17.07 14.44 61.52
CA ASN A 452 -18.43 13.99 61.90
C ASN A 452 -18.76 13.43 63.33
N PRO A 453 -20.04 13.31 63.78
CA PRO A 453 -21.30 14.02 63.41
C PRO A 453 -22.32 14.27 64.59
N VAL A 454 -23.54 14.75 64.23
CA VAL A 454 -24.90 14.58 64.82
C VAL A 454 -25.45 15.61 65.83
N GLY A 455 -26.57 16.26 65.46
CA GLY A 455 -27.49 16.90 66.42
C GLY A 455 -28.57 17.85 65.86
N ALA A 456 -29.69 17.29 65.37
CA ALA A 456 -31.08 17.78 65.50
C ALA A 456 -31.61 19.09 64.85
N LYS A 457 -32.63 18.87 63.99
CA LYS A 457 -33.95 19.56 63.87
C LYS A 457 -34.10 20.92 63.17
N SER A 458 -34.44 20.83 61.87
CA SER A 458 -35.66 21.35 61.21
C SER A 458 -36.32 22.66 61.70
N SER A 459 -36.23 23.71 60.88
CA SER A 459 -37.42 24.32 60.22
C SER A 459 -37.00 25.11 58.96
N SER A 460 -37.95 25.15 58.02
CA SER A 460 -37.86 25.38 56.57
C SER A 460 -37.75 26.89 56.17
N PRO A 461 -37.76 27.29 54.87
CA PRO A 461 -36.67 28.07 54.30
C PRO A 461 -37.13 29.46 53.77
N GLN A 462 -36.18 30.32 53.40
CA GLN A 462 -36.29 31.13 52.16
C GLN A 462 -34.98 31.88 51.86
N ASN A 463 -34.26 31.32 50.89
CA ASN A 463 -33.44 31.96 49.87
C ASN A 463 -32.73 33.28 50.21
N ALA A 464 -31.48 33.14 50.68
CA ALA A 464 -30.46 34.15 50.50
C ALA A 464 -29.48 33.69 49.42
N ALA A 465 -29.45 34.43 48.32
CA ALA A 465 -28.40 34.43 47.34
C ALA A 465 -27.10 34.90 47.98
N THR A 466 -26.18 33.98 48.29
CA THR A 466 -24.71 34.14 48.32
C THR A 466 -24.10 32.88 48.95
N SER A 467 -23.71 31.90 48.12
CA SER A 467 -22.76 30.89 48.55
C SER A 467 -21.91 30.40 47.37
N THR A 468 -20.63 30.80 47.44
CA THR A 468 -19.48 29.98 47.07
C THR A 468 -19.47 29.33 45.67
N LEU A 469 -19.00 30.09 44.68
CA LEU A 469 -18.27 29.57 43.52
C LEU A 469 -16.92 28.97 43.97
N GLN A 470 -16.94 27.94 44.81
CA GLN A 470 -15.89 26.93 44.83
C GLN A 470 -16.28 25.92 43.74
N ALA A 471 -16.04 26.28 42.48
CA ALA A 471 -16.18 25.34 41.39
C ALA A 471 -15.14 24.23 41.61
N CYS A 472 -15.61 23.05 42.05
CA CYS A 472 -14.84 21.82 42.14
C CYS A 472 -14.01 21.67 40.87
N THR A 473 -12.70 21.91 40.93
CA THR A 473 -11.82 21.66 39.81
C THR A 473 -11.83 20.15 39.53
N PRO A 474 -12.28 19.69 38.35
CA PRO A 474 -12.27 18.27 38.02
C PRO A 474 -10.85 17.72 38.15
N ARG A 475 -10.69 16.62 38.89
CA ARG A 475 -9.44 15.86 39.00
C ARG A 475 -9.26 15.07 37.70
N SER A 476 -8.70 15.73 36.69
CA SER A 476 -8.43 15.15 35.37
C SER A 476 -6.93 15.14 35.10
N LEU A 477 -6.40 13.96 34.73
CA LEU A 477 -5.03 13.82 34.27
C LEU A 477 -4.81 14.65 33.00
N THR A 478 -5.76 14.60 32.06
CA THR A 478 -5.75 15.37 30.81
C THR A 478 -5.58 16.86 31.09
N ARG A 479 -6.35 17.40 32.06
CA ARG A 479 -6.24 18.80 32.47
C ARG A 479 -4.86 19.13 33.03
N ASP A 480 -4.32 18.28 33.89
CA ASP A 480 -3.03 18.54 34.53
C ASP A 480 -1.89 18.58 33.51
N TYR A 481 -1.94 17.76 32.46
CA TYR A 481 -0.98 17.83 31.33
C TYR A 481 -1.21 19.07 30.45
N LEU A 482 -2.45 19.41 30.10
CA LEU A 482 -2.75 20.57 29.26
C LEU A 482 -2.47 21.92 29.94
N THR A 483 -2.54 21.97 31.26
CA THR A 483 -2.22 23.18 32.06
C THR A 483 -0.75 23.24 32.47
N GLY A 484 0.03 22.18 32.20
CA GLY A 484 1.45 22.09 32.57
C GLY A 484 1.70 21.81 34.05
N ARG A 485 0.66 21.49 34.84
CA ARG A 485 0.82 21.00 36.23
C ARG A 485 1.57 19.68 36.27
N GLN A 486 1.30 18.83 35.29
CA GLN A 486 2.10 17.64 34.98
C GLN A 486 2.76 17.83 33.61
N SER A 487 3.95 17.28 33.44
CA SER A 487 4.66 17.29 32.16
C SER A 487 5.61 16.11 32.09
N ILE A 488 5.96 15.69 30.87
CA ILE A 488 6.97 14.66 30.66
C ILE A 488 8.35 15.31 30.81
N PRO A 489 9.16 14.94 31.81
CA PRO A 489 10.43 15.61 32.07
C PRO A 489 11.43 15.35 30.95
N VAL A 490 12.03 16.42 30.43
CA VAL A 490 13.13 16.33 29.46
C VAL A 490 14.42 15.94 30.21
N PRO A 491 15.13 14.87 29.80
CA PRO A 491 16.37 14.46 30.46
C PRO A 491 17.43 15.58 30.45
N LYS A 492 17.96 15.91 31.63
CA LYS A 492 18.99 16.97 31.79
C LYS A 492 20.31 16.64 31.10
N SER A 493 20.64 15.35 30.94
CA SER A 493 21.84 14.88 30.26
C SER A 493 21.52 13.76 29.28
N ARG A 494 22.24 13.72 28.15
CA ARG A 494 22.09 12.70 27.10
C ARG A 494 23.30 11.78 27.09
N ARG A 495 23.05 10.47 26.95
CA ARG A 495 24.11 9.47 26.86
C ARG A 495 24.87 9.60 25.53
N LYS A 496 26.20 9.50 25.58
CA LYS A 496 27.05 9.46 24.38
C LYS A 496 27.11 8.04 23.80
N PRO A 497 27.10 7.88 22.46
CA PRO A 497 27.19 6.57 21.83
C PRO A 497 28.59 5.96 22.01
N LYS A 498 28.63 4.64 22.22
CA LYS A 498 29.91 3.89 22.33
C LYS A 498 30.40 3.40 20.97
N SER A 499 29.48 3.10 20.07
CA SER A 499 29.72 2.57 18.73
C SER A 499 28.51 2.87 17.84
N SER A 500 28.58 2.49 16.57
CA SER A 500 27.46 2.65 15.62
C SER A 500 27.32 1.45 14.67
N ILE A 501 26.13 1.27 14.12
CA ILE A 501 25.89 0.42 12.94
C ILE A 501 25.83 1.35 11.74
N LYS A 502 26.60 1.06 10.70
CA LYS A 502 26.66 1.88 9.50
C LYS A 502 25.86 1.22 8.39
N ILE A 503 24.85 1.92 7.89
CA ILE A 503 24.08 1.55 6.71
C ILE A 503 24.61 2.41 5.56
N ALA A 504 25.13 1.78 4.50
CA ALA A 504 25.60 2.51 3.33
C ALA A 504 24.72 2.24 2.10
N GLY A 505 24.38 3.30 1.39
CA GLY A 505 23.67 3.29 0.12
C GLY A 505 22.28 2.66 0.18
N ALA A 506 21.47 3.01 1.17
CA ALA A 506 20.09 2.55 1.26
C ALA A 506 19.24 3.15 0.14
N LEU A 507 18.66 2.29 -0.70
CA LEU A 507 18.00 2.61 -1.98
C LEU A 507 16.56 2.08 -2.07
N GLN A 508 16.07 1.41 -1.03
CA GLN A 508 14.75 0.81 -1.04
C GLN A 508 13.64 1.87 -1.16
N HIS A 509 12.66 1.61 -2.02
CA HIS A 509 11.51 2.49 -2.30
C HIS A 509 11.90 3.94 -2.65
N ASN A 510 11.61 4.91 -1.78
CA ASN A 510 11.88 6.33 -2.01
C ASN A 510 13.18 6.81 -1.35
N LEU A 511 13.97 5.91 -0.76
CA LEU A 511 15.28 6.24 -0.21
C LEU A 511 16.27 6.58 -1.33
N LYS A 512 17.00 7.69 -1.17
CA LYS A 512 17.86 8.28 -2.21
C LYS A 512 19.33 7.91 -2.01
N ASN A 513 19.65 6.62 -1.97
CA ASN A 513 21.02 6.12 -1.73
C ASN A 513 21.66 6.73 -0.48
N ILE A 514 20.93 6.66 0.65
CA ILE A 514 21.34 7.35 1.88
C ILE A 514 22.31 6.51 2.70
N ASP A 515 23.25 7.19 3.34
CA ASP A 515 24.15 6.61 4.34
C ASP A 515 23.68 7.04 5.73
N VAL A 516 23.51 6.09 6.65
CA VAL A 516 22.98 6.33 8.00
C VAL A 516 23.80 5.58 9.03
N ASP A 517 24.31 6.31 10.02
CA ASP A 517 24.98 5.75 11.19
C ASP A 517 23.98 5.67 12.37
N LEU A 518 23.60 4.46 12.76
CA LEU A 518 22.76 4.20 13.93
C LEU A 518 23.63 4.10 15.19
N PRO A 519 23.57 5.07 16.12
CA PRO A 519 24.35 5.03 17.35
C PRO A 519 23.86 3.92 18.31
N LEU A 520 24.80 3.13 18.83
CA LEU A 520 24.53 2.05 19.78
C LEU A 520 24.66 2.50 21.24
N GLY A 521 23.83 1.89 22.10
CA GLY A 521 23.81 2.12 23.55
C GLY A 521 23.08 3.40 23.98
N VAL A 522 22.38 4.07 23.06
CA VAL A 522 21.63 5.32 23.30
C VAL A 522 20.17 5.19 22.87
N PHE A 523 19.32 6.09 23.35
CA PHE A 523 17.95 6.23 22.86
C PHE A 523 17.93 7.05 21.57
N ALA A 524 17.85 6.38 20.42
CA ALA A 524 17.78 7.00 19.11
C ALA A 524 16.32 7.05 18.61
N CYS A 525 15.91 8.19 18.07
CA CYS A 525 14.57 8.39 17.51
C CYS A 525 14.66 8.70 16.02
N VAL A 526 13.87 8.00 15.20
CA VAL A 526 13.72 8.29 13.76
C VAL A 526 12.43 9.06 13.56
N THR A 527 12.55 10.31 13.13
CA THR A 527 11.42 11.23 12.91
C THR A 527 11.36 11.70 11.45
N GLY A 528 10.28 12.40 11.11
CA GLY A 528 10.01 12.95 9.78
C GLY A 528 8.56 12.79 9.35
N VAL A 529 8.16 13.51 8.30
CA VAL A 529 6.79 13.51 7.75
C VAL A 529 6.34 12.13 7.25
N SER A 530 5.03 11.91 7.15
CA SER A 530 4.50 10.67 6.56
C SER A 530 5.02 10.49 5.13
N GLY A 531 5.33 9.26 4.74
CA GLY A 531 5.93 8.97 3.43
C GLY A 531 7.43 9.31 3.28
N SER A 532 8.13 9.84 4.28
CA SER A 532 9.56 10.18 4.16
C SER A 532 10.51 8.96 4.04
N GLY A 533 10.02 7.74 4.23
CA GLY A 533 10.81 6.50 4.18
C GLY A 533 11.24 5.93 5.53
N LYS A 534 10.70 6.41 6.66
CA LYS A 534 11.04 5.92 8.02
C LYS A 534 10.85 4.41 8.17
N SER A 535 9.66 3.91 7.83
CA SER A 535 9.33 2.49 7.94
C SER A 535 10.18 1.65 6.99
N THR A 536 10.48 2.15 5.79
CA THR A 536 11.39 1.49 4.84
C THR A 536 12.80 1.38 5.39
N LEU A 537 13.33 2.46 5.98
CA LEU A 537 14.66 2.43 6.59
C LEU A 537 14.73 1.45 7.77
N ILE A 538 13.70 1.41 8.60
CA ILE A 538 13.71 0.61 9.84
C ILE A 538 13.35 -0.85 9.61
N HIS A 539 12.24 -1.13 8.91
CA HIS A 539 11.77 -2.50 8.69
C HIS A 539 12.51 -3.17 7.54
N ASP A 540 12.46 -2.56 6.34
CA ASP A 540 12.96 -3.23 5.13
C ASP A 540 14.49 -3.24 5.07
N VAL A 541 15.13 -2.11 5.40
CA VAL A 541 16.59 -1.98 5.33
C VAL A 541 17.25 -2.45 6.62
N LEU A 542 17.08 -1.77 7.75
CA LEU A 542 17.82 -2.07 8.98
C LEU A 542 17.48 -3.45 9.54
N TYR A 543 16.23 -3.70 9.91
CA TYR A 543 15.83 -4.90 10.65
C TYR A 543 16.09 -6.18 9.86
N ARG A 544 15.60 -6.26 8.61
CA ARG A 544 15.79 -7.45 7.78
C ARG A 544 17.25 -7.75 7.48
N ASN A 545 18.07 -6.75 7.16
CA ASN A 545 19.50 -6.99 6.92
C ASN A 545 20.22 -7.45 8.19
N LEU A 546 19.88 -6.91 9.37
CA LEU A 546 20.49 -7.35 10.61
C LEU A 546 20.10 -8.79 10.96
N LEU A 547 18.84 -9.18 10.73
CA LEU A 547 18.40 -10.57 10.86
C LEU A 547 19.19 -11.51 9.95
N VAL A 548 19.43 -11.12 8.68
CA VAL A 548 20.28 -11.88 7.76
C VAL A 548 21.72 -11.99 8.26
N ALA A 549 22.31 -10.90 8.74
CA ALA A 549 23.65 -10.88 9.32
C ALA A 549 23.77 -11.77 10.58
N LYS A 550 22.65 -12.02 11.26
CA LYS A 550 22.54 -12.91 12.43
C LYS A 550 22.18 -14.35 12.09
N GLY A 551 22.08 -14.70 10.80
CA GLY A 551 21.69 -16.05 10.36
C GLY A 551 20.20 -16.37 10.56
N GLN A 552 19.40 -15.43 11.05
CA GLN A 552 17.97 -15.58 11.28
C GLN A 552 17.20 -15.12 10.03
N ARG A 553 17.13 -15.97 9.00
CA ARG A 553 16.45 -15.61 7.75
C ARG A 553 14.96 -15.94 7.78
N ASN A 554 14.14 -14.96 8.07
CA ASN A 554 12.70 -15.00 7.77
C ASN A 554 12.54 -14.77 6.27
N GLY A 555 11.79 -15.60 5.54
CA GLY A 555 11.70 -15.61 4.05
C GLY A 555 11.15 -14.36 3.35
N GLU A 556 11.24 -13.20 4.00
CA GLU A 556 10.94 -11.87 3.47
C GLU A 556 12.14 -11.26 2.75
N GLU A 557 11.87 -10.42 1.75
CA GLU A 557 12.91 -9.75 0.96
C GLU A 557 13.61 -8.64 1.75
N VAL A 558 14.93 -8.67 1.70
CA VAL A 558 15.79 -7.67 2.33
C VAL A 558 15.78 -6.39 1.50
N GLY A 559 15.62 -5.24 2.16
CA GLY A 559 15.63 -3.94 1.48
C GLY A 559 17.00 -3.62 0.88
N ALA A 560 17.00 -2.99 -0.30
CA ALA A 560 18.21 -2.66 -1.03
C ALA A 560 19.12 -1.68 -0.27
N CYS A 561 20.33 -2.13 0.07
CA CYS A 561 21.44 -1.31 0.54
C CYS A 561 22.78 -1.90 0.07
N LYS A 562 23.84 -1.08 0.00
CA LYS A 562 25.16 -1.55 -0.42
C LYS A 562 25.83 -2.42 0.64
N THR A 563 25.89 -1.92 1.88
CA THR A 563 26.54 -2.62 2.99
C THR A 563 25.92 -2.23 4.32
N ILE A 564 25.83 -3.17 5.26
CA ILE A 564 25.55 -2.90 6.67
C ILE A 564 26.71 -3.42 7.51
N ALA A 565 27.43 -2.49 8.16
CA ALA A 565 28.60 -2.79 8.97
C ALA A 565 28.31 -2.58 10.45
N GLY A 566 28.93 -3.39 11.31
CA GLY A 566 28.78 -3.29 12.77
C GLY A 566 27.70 -4.20 13.37
N ALA A 567 27.10 -5.11 12.61
CA ALA A 567 26.12 -6.08 13.10
C ALA A 567 26.66 -7.02 14.20
N HIS A 568 27.98 -7.25 14.24
CA HIS A 568 28.66 -8.03 15.29
C HIS A 568 28.66 -7.34 16.67
N ARG A 569 28.29 -6.05 16.75
CA ARG A 569 28.33 -5.25 17.98
C ARG A 569 27.09 -5.38 18.86
N ILE A 570 26.07 -6.07 18.36
CA ILE A 570 24.80 -6.36 19.04
C ILE A 570 24.59 -7.87 18.99
N ASP A 571 23.97 -8.47 20.00
CA ASP A 571 23.77 -9.93 20.04
C ASP A 571 22.50 -10.34 19.30
N GLU A 572 21.39 -9.66 19.56
CA GLU A 572 20.05 -9.94 19.03
C GLU A 572 19.35 -8.64 18.58
N VAL A 573 18.40 -8.77 17.66
CA VAL A 573 17.52 -7.67 17.24
C VAL A 573 16.07 -8.10 17.39
N VAL A 574 15.31 -7.35 18.18
CA VAL A 574 13.89 -7.58 18.40
C VAL A 574 13.10 -6.40 17.84
N MET A 575 12.17 -6.67 16.93
CA MET A 575 11.20 -5.69 16.45
C MET A 575 9.90 -5.83 17.24
N VAL A 576 9.46 -4.71 17.83
CA VAL A 576 8.12 -4.59 18.41
C VAL A 576 7.32 -3.70 17.47
N ASP A 577 6.33 -4.28 16.78
CA ASP A 577 5.51 -3.58 15.80
C ASP A 577 4.06 -3.39 16.27
N GLN A 578 3.23 -2.80 15.40
CA GLN A 578 1.81 -2.56 15.65
C GLN A 578 0.92 -3.68 15.11
N SER A 579 1.50 -4.83 14.74
CA SER A 579 0.70 -5.94 14.25
C SER A 579 -0.17 -6.50 15.39
N PRO A 580 -1.41 -6.93 15.12
CA PRO A 580 -2.25 -7.51 16.16
C PRO A 580 -1.56 -8.70 16.80
N LEU A 581 -1.42 -8.70 18.14
CA LEU A 581 -0.74 -9.75 18.91
C LEU A 581 -1.26 -11.15 18.58
N ALA A 582 -2.54 -11.28 18.23
CA ALA A 582 -3.06 -12.48 17.60
C ALA A 582 -4.29 -12.17 16.74
N ARG A 583 -4.51 -13.03 15.73
CA ARG A 583 -5.69 -13.00 14.86
C ARG A 583 -6.85 -13.84 15.39
N THR A 584 -6.67 -14.55 16.50
CA THR A 584 -7.66 -15.47 17.05
C THR A 584 -8.14 -14.99 18.42
N PRO A 585 -9.43 -15.19 18.75
CA PRO A 585 -9.98 -14.81 20.05
C PRO A 585 -9.43 -15.64 21.22
N ARG A 586 -8.62 -16.66 20.92
CA ARG A 586 -7.99 -17.54 21.92
C ARG A 586 -6.77 -16.92 22.57
N SER A 587 -6.09 -15.99 21.92
CA SER A 587 -4.90 -15.36 22.51
C SER A 587 -5.30 -14.41 23.63
N THR A 588 -4.59 -14.50 24.74
CA THR A 588 -4.78 -13.67 25.93
C THR A 588 -3.42 -13.23 26.45
N PRO A 589 -3.32 -12.14 27.25
CA PRO A 589 -2.04 -11.68 27.78
C PRO A 589 -1.25 -12.77 28.53
N ILE A 590 -1.94 -13.64 29.29
CA ILE A 590 -1.29 -14.74 30.03
C ILE A 590 -0.70 -15.81 29.11
N LEU A 591 -1.33 -16.08 27.95
CA LEU A 591 -0.76 -16.97 26.93
C LEU A 591 0.42 -16.30 26.22
N TYR A 592 0.29 -15.02 25.90
CA TYR A 592 1.35 -14.26 25.24
C TYR A 592 2.63 -14.16 26.08
N LEU A 593 2.49 -13.97 27.39
CA LEU A 593 3.60 -13.95 28.33
C LEU A 593 4.17 -15.36 28.64
N GLY A 594 3.57 -16.43 28.11
CA GLY A 594 3.97 -17.82 28.41
C GLY A 594 3.68 -18.24 29.86
N LEU A 595 2.88 -17.47 30.60
CA LEU A 595 2.59 -17.72 32.02
C LEU A 595 1.48 -18.74 32.21
N PHE A 596 0.65 -18.99 31.20
CA PHE A 596 -0.52 -19.85 31.33
C PHE A 596 -0.15 -21.28 31.72
N ASP A 597 0.95 -21.81 31.18
CA ASP A 597 1.40 -23.17 31.50
C ASP A 597 1.79 -23.32 32.97
N ARG A 598 2.50 -22.32 33.51
CA ARG A 598 2.88 -22.27 34.93
C ARG A 598 1.66 -22.13 35.84
N VAL A 599 0.67 -21.33 35.44
CA VAL A 599 -0.58 -21.23 36.19
C VAL A 599 -1.33 -22.56 36.17
N ARG A 600 -1.41 -23.27 35.04
CA ARG A 600 -2.05 -24.59 34.98
C ARG A 600 -1.35 -25.64 35.85
N GLU A 601 -0.03 -25.63 35.88
CA GLU A 601 0.77 -26.47 36.79
C GLU A 601 0.45 -26.18 38.25
N LEU A 602 0.31 -24.90 38.62
CA LEU A 602 -0.04 -24.48 39.97
C LEU A 602 -1.46 -24.94 40.38
N PHE A 603 -2.42 -24.89 39.47
CA PHE A 603 -3.78 -25.40 39.71
C PHE A 603 -3.80 -26.93 39.85
N ALA A 604 -3.04 -27.64 39.02
CA ALA A 604 -2.91 -29.10 39.13
C ALA A 604 -2.19 -29.55 40.41
N ALA A 605 -1.34 -28.69 40.97
CA ALA A 605 -0.64 -28.94 42.23
C ALA A 605 -1.51 -28.68 43.49
N GLN A 606 -2.76 -28.21 43.34
CA GLN A 606 -3.65 -28.03 44.49
C GLN A 606 -4.13 -29.39 45.05
N PRO A 607 -4.26 -29.54 46.38
CA PRO A 607 -4.68 -30.80 47.00
C PRO A 607 -5.99 -31.37 46.44
N GLU A 608 -6.95 -30.49 46.14
CA GLU A 608 -8.26 -30.84 45.58
C GLU A 608 -8.13 -31.41 44.15
N ALA A 609 -7.31 -30.77 43.32
CA ALA A 609 -7.03 -31.23 41.96
C ALA A 609 -6.27 -32.56 41.95
N MET A 610 -5.29 -32.72 42.85
CA MET A 610 -4.53 -33.96 43.01
C MET A 610 -5.42 -35.12 43.49
N ALA A 611 -6.33 -34.87 44.44
CA ALA A 611 -7.29 -35.87 44.92
C ALA A 611 -8.24 -36.36 43.82
N GLN A 612 -8.58 -35.49 42.86
CA GLN A 612 -9.43 -35.81 41.70
C GLN A 612 -8.63 -36.31 40.47
N GLY A 613 -7.29 -36.39 40.56
CA GLY A 613 -6.42 -36.81 39.45
C GLY A 613 -6.37 -35.82 38.28
N LEU A 614 -6.67 -34.54 38.52
CA LEU A 614 -6.67 -33.51 37.48
C LEU A 614 -5.25 -33.02 37.18
N ALA A 615 -4.77 -33.32 35.98
CA ALA A 615 -3.49 -32.82 35.48
C ALA A 615 -3.60 -31.39 34.93
N ALA A 616 -2.46 -30.73 34.69
CA ALA A 616 -2.41 -29.39 34.10
C ALA A 616 -3.13 -29.26 32.75
N SER A 617 -3.33 -30.37 32.02
CA SER A 617 -4.12 -30.42 30.80
C SER A 617 -5.61 -30.11 31.04
N ALA A 618 -6.19 -30.49 32.18
CA ALA A 618 -7.59 -30.22 32.51
C ALA A 618 -7.89 -28.71 32.58
N PHE A 619 -6.92 -27.93 33.05
CA PHE A 619 -7.01 -26.47 33.17
C PHE A 619 -6.62 -25.71 31.88
N SER A 620 -6.53 -26.40 30.74
CA SER A 620 -6.25 -25.76 29.44
C SER A 620 -7.53 -25.57 28.62
N PHE A 621 -7.90 -24.31 28.36
CA PHE A 621 -8.98 -24.00 27.42
C PHE A 621 -8.59 -24.24 25.94
N ASN A 622 -7.29 -24.38 25.63
CA ASN A 622 -6.82 -24.65 24.27
C ASN A 622 -6.81 -26.15 23.93
N SER A 623 -6.42 -27.01 24.88
CA SER A 623 -6.03 -28.40 24.61
C SER A 623 -6.27 -29.34 25.78
N GLY A 624 -7.44 -29.22 26.43
CA GLY A 624 -7.79 -29.96 27.64
C GLY A 624 -9.20 -30.53 27.63
N ASN A 625 -9.42 -31.58 28.41
CA ASN A 625 -10.74 -32.19 28.62
C ASN A 625 -11.67 -31.31 29.46
N GLY A 626 -11.14 -30.33 30.21
CA GLY A 626 -11.95 -29.42 31.03
C GLY A 626 -12.53 -28.23 30.26
N ARG A 627 -12.19 -28.03 28.98
CA ARG A 627 -12.71 -26.90 28.19
C ARG A 627 -14.19 -27.13 27.84
N CYS A 628 -14.96 -26.06 27.74
CA CYS A 628 -16.33 -26.13 27.24
C CYS A 628 -16.35 -26.68 25.81
N GLU A 629 -17.17 -27.70 25.56
CA GLU A 629 -17.22 -28.39 24.27
C GLU A 629 -17.86 -27.51 23.20
N ARG A 630 -18.98 -26.86 23.53
CA ARG A 630 -19.74 -26.01 22.63
C ARG A 630 -18.94 -24.86 22.03
N CYS A 631 -18.23 -24.09 22.86
CA CYS A 631 -17.37 -23.01 22.36
C CYS A 631 -15.93 -23.46 22.09
N SER A 632 -15.59 -24.73 22.35
CA SER A 632 -14.23 -25.26 22.25
C SER A 632 -13.20 -24.35 22.95
N GLY A 633 -13.54 -23.89 24.16
CA GLY A 633 -12.70 -23.05 25.02
C GLY A 633 -12.52 -21.58 24.62
N THR A 634 -13.24 -21.09 23.62
CA THR A 634 -13.17 -19.67 23.21
C THR A 634 -13.98 -18.75 24.12
N GLY A 635 -15.04 -19.26 24.73
CA GLY A 635 -16.01 -18.50 25.54
C GLY A 635 -17.05 -17.73 24.72
N TYR A 636 -16.89 -17.66 23.40
CA TYR A 636 -17.77 -16.92 22.50
C TYR A 636 -18.00 -17.70 21.21
N GLU A 637 -19.19 -17.57 20.64
CA GLU A 637 -19.54 -18.12 19.33
C GLU A 637 -19.42 -17.01 18.28
N LYS A 638 -18.75 -17.33 17.17
CA LYS A 638 -18.62 -16.43 16.03
C LYS A 638 -19.80 -16.65 15.09
N ILE A 639 -20.58 -15.60 14.85
CA ILE A 639 -21.67 -15.58 13.88
C ILE A 639 -21.21 -14.79 12.66
N GLU A 640 -21.13 -15.47 11.51
CA GLU A 640 -20.73 -14.83 10.25
C GLU A 640 -21.88 -14.00 9.66
N MET A 641 -21.59 -12.76 9.33
CA MET A 641 -22.55 -11.81 8.76
C MET A 641 -22.17 -11.52 7.30
N GLN A 642 -23.17 -11.43 6.40
CA GLN A 642 -22.88 -11.28 4.95
C GLN A 642 -22.46 -9.86 4.55
N PHE A 643 -22.92 -8.82 5.25
CA PHE A 643 -22.71 -7.41 4.90
C PHE A 643 -22.16 -6.55 6.03
N LEU A 644 -22.00 -7.13 7.22
CA LEU A 644 -21.49 -6.48 8.42
C LEU A 644 -20.29 -7.26 8.95
N SER A 645 -19.54 -6.65 9.86
CA SER A 645 -18.49 -7.35 10.60
C SER A 645 -19.07 -8.53 11.39
N ASP A 646 -18.32 -9.62 11.45
CA ASP A 646 -18.70 -10.82 12.20
C ASP A 646 -18.99 -10.50 13.68
N LEU A 647 -20.04 -11.12 14.23
CA LEU A 647 -20.47 -10.91 15.62
C LEU A 647 -19.92 -12.01 16.52
N PHE A 648 -19.48 -11.64 17.73
CA PHE A 648 -19.07 -12.57 18.77
C PHE A 648 -20.07 -12.54 19.92
N VAL A 649 -20.81 -13.64 20.10
CA VAL A 649 -21.83 -13.77 21.16
C VAL A 649 -21.29 -14.64 22.28
N ARG A 650 -21.57 -14.30 23.54
CA ARG A 650 -21.15 -15.14 24.68
C ARG A 650 -21.72 -16.55 24.53
N CYS A 651 -20.90 -17.57 24.78
CA CYS A 651 -21.37 -18.97 24.73
C CYS A 651 -22.46 -19.19 25.79
N ALA A 652 -23.58 -19.77 25.38
CA ALA A 652 -24.71 -20.00 26.27
C ALA A 652 -24.49 -21.14 27.29
N GLU A 653 -23.50 -22.00 27.07
CA GLU A 653 -23.24 -23.14 27.97
C GLU A 653 -22.25 -22.77 29.09
N CYS A 654 -21.12 -22.17 28.74
CA CYS A 654 -20.12 -21.77 29.74
C CYS A 654 -20.26 -20.31 30.19
N GLU A 655 -21.20 -19.54 29.63
CA GLU A 655 -21.39 -18.10 29.92
C GLU A 655 -20.11 -17.25 29.76
N GLY A 656 -19.21 -17.65 28.86
CA GLY A 656 -17.90 -17.02 28.68
C GLY A 656 -16.77 -17.51 29.60
N LYS A 657 -17.03 -18.43 30.53
CA LYS A 657 -16.03 -19.01 31.45
C LYS A 657 -14.99 -19.91 30.78
N ARG A 658 -15.26 -20.38 29.54
CA ARG A 658 -14.39 -21.22 28.69
C ARG A 658 -14.18 -22.67 29.15
N PHE A 659 -14.55 -23.02 30.36
CA PHE A 659 -14.48 -24.37 30.91
C PHE A 659 -15.88 -24.99 31.05
N GLN A 660 -15.95 -26.30 31.23
CA GLN A 660 -17.19 -27.01 31.57
C GLN A 660 -17.71 -26.52 32.93
N ALA A 661 -19.03 -26.58 33.09
CA ALA A 661 -19.73 -26.08 34.28
C ALA A 661 -19.53 -26.98 35.51
#